data_AF-A0A9D4FFC7-F1
#
_entry.id   AF-A0A9D4FFC7-F1
#
_cell.length_a   1.000
_cell.length_b   1.000
_cell.length_c   1.000
_cell.angle_alpha   90.00
_cell.angle_beta   90.00
_cell.angle_gamma   90.00
#
_symmetry.space_group_name_H-M   'P 1'
#
loop_
_entity.id
_entity.type
_entity.pdbx_description
1 polymer ?
#
loop_
_entity_poly.entity_id
_entity_poly.type
_entity_poly.pdbx_seq_one_letter_code
_entity_poly.pdbx_strand_id
1 'polypeptide(L)'
;MADSTSYQENIHQHEKNADYIEIHSLAKQVEDMDTKEKYEKEVDKDKDIDNDKDVDDNEKEVNENVKNISTTEKNDKTNQEVERIDGFEVNCIPLYGVEKTADQEASQNCKTGMRVMWNTEVNVGDPAILGNGYQVDNAIEVFYNTLQYILYVTGFPETEDRSAMPRLAINKEKVVVGVLSPAEDCMALLLECGNQVPDSMHLILKESWVLKKPHKEKPGQFELFILKAITCHKGGVTYLDEFNPPRKCTYLINYFFGCGEPAWGNEMEKNLDIPISSPIPLCNQVDDKVWMRYKMSRCGVAHPETLAFRLAPQRFVPSIDTIRVFEVDRCMKRKKSQTGNSMQNDSRGNNSNMQNTSNGPVESHPTGTFTAKHIENGGVVCTHAAMELEIRNFLNKPSILNRKIVVKPAGPSHYGSIGVTFHDPGSIKSVIDAVEDLLDKIIDGESILVETFVEPINPRPVRGISDNIKRSKGDSGLTCRVRATACKDFDGKPVCSIITCGVASKHAPVHGDNTVPQTLDTTLQTFGISDPSVRRNIEQDVRKRTEDTLQTIIDEEKKMTAEQRGGIGGYTEIIGIDFFLTEKNGHIFPVAVEVNSHDCTVNCHMLECLADMVHQCTILNGRVLSSVYQPSEKISGVCSDKSSQYERRDCVMPKVEEIFGQCVRPWVRTMLTRSQDYLLQDKMILVIGAGGYSNKFILPSALEMGVKVSHIFGGYSNKFIWPSALEMGVKVSHIYGGYSNKFIWPSALEMGVKVSHIYGGYSNKFIWPSALEMGVKVSHIYGGYSKKFIWPSALEMGVKVVLVESNPMHFAGNLVHRFICIDIENHKQDHSNASIIVETLGEENISVDGCLTFWEDCGPLAALVSELLQLKGNTYKAAYMAKMKSSTQAFLRGNPRSFPHLPFMFMFACKSACITCEADIPKAIKCVSFPALLKLDYASCAVGTKMVKCEDDVFNQYGYITNTLRINNDYHGIGLGFSNSMVLMEHLQGTDHTIDVVMFEMKLVAALITDISPTNLPSYMETSAMMPSALNVDKQAQMVSAAFQCLSEIGLSNGVFNVQMKMTHTGPKLIDINARTGSLYIRDWVKRLYHIDLMKCALMVSCGVRPYIRLLPPSEYIMGVMLIPSLHKHVILDNVIRMVLEGMQSRGEVIFTMLESEEDLLHQCDKTDYEQPYANIAVRAPTIDEARKKAHAVCKKLGIETSSYKVSEFIKLF
;
A
#
# COMPACT_ATOMS: atom_id res chain seq x y z
N MET A 1 44.69 -41.92 7.57
CA MET A 1 45.47 -42.64 6.54
C MET A 1 44.48 -43.57 5.84
N ALA A 2 44.22 -43.52 4.53
CA ALA A 2 44.48 -42.54 3.47
C ALA A 2 43.17 -42.50 2.61
N ASP A 3 42.90 -41.63 1.64
CA ASP A 3 43.71 -40.68 0.88
C ASP A 3 43.02 -39.32 0.78
N SER A 4 43.81 -38.27 0.56
CA SER A 4 43.34 -36.91 0.32
C SER A 4 44.10 -36.32 -0.87
N THR A 5 43.46 -36.16 -2.03
CA THR A 5 43.77 -35.17 -3.12
C THR A 5 43.06 -35.53 -4.45
N SER A 6 41.77 -35.15 -4.64
CA SER A 6 41.19 -35.06 -5.99
C SER A 6 39.87 -34.26 -6.12
N TYR A 7 39.48 -33.44 -5.14
CA TYR A 7 38.11 -32.85 -5.07
C TYR A 7 38.07 -31.33 -4.84
N GLN A 8 39.04 -30.58 -5.37
CA GLN A 8 39.08 -29.11 -5.30
C GLN A 8 38.98 -28.37 -6.66
N GLU A 9 38.93 -29.08 -7.80
CA GLU A 9 38.90 -28.41 -9.13
C GLU A 9 37.51 -28.33 -9.79
N ASN A 10 36.47 -28.97 -9.22
CA ASN A 10 35.09 -28.92 -9.75
C ASN A 10 34.15 -27.95 -9.00
N ILE A 11 34.65 -27.19 -8.02
CA ILE A 11 33.81 -26.27 -7.23
C ILE A 11 33.65 -24.90 -7.92
N HIS A 12 34.54 -24.53 -8.85
CA HIS A 12 34.58 -23.19 -9.44
C HIS A 12 33.80 -23.00 -10.76
N GLN A 13 32.94 -23.97 -11.15
CA GLN A 13 32.07 -23.86 -12.34
C GLN A 13 30.57 -23.90 -12.06
N HIS A 14 30.13 -24.15 -10.82
CA HIS A 14 28.69 -24.13 -10.47
C HIS A 14 28.21 -22.87 -9.72
N GLU A 15 29.11 -21.97 -9.32
CA GLU A 15 28.78 -20.73 -8.58
C GLU A 15 28.33 -19.55 -9.47
N LYS A 16 27.88 -19.77 -10.71
CA LYS A 16 27.50 -18.69 -11.66
C LYS A 16 26.12 -18.77 -12.30
N ASN A 17 25.31 -19.79 -12.00
CA ASN A 17 23.96 -19.95 -12.56
C ASN A 17 22.86 -19.97 -11.48
N ALA A 18 23.08 -19.30 -10.35
CA ALA A 18 22.08 -19.14 -9.28
C ALA A 18 21.25 -17.85 -9.49
N ASP A 19 20.66 -17.70 -10.67
CA ASP A 19 19.76 -16.58 -10.96
C ASP A 19 18.43 -16.73 -10.21
N TYR A 20 17.89 -15.58 -9.78
CA TYR A 20 16.71 -15.47 -8.91
C TYR A 20 15.47 -16.18 -9.48
N ILE A 21 15.10 -17.30 -8.86
CA ILE A 21 13.77 -17.91 -9.00
C ILE A 21 12.77 -17.05 -8.23
N GLU A 22 11.90 -16.35 -8.96
CA GLU A 22 10.76 -15.66 -8.37
C GLU A 22 9.76 -16.65 -7.76
N ILE A 23 9.34 -16.37 -6.54
CA ILE A 23 8.38 -17.16 -5.74
C ILE A 23 6.99 -17.28 -6.42
N HIS A 24 6.73 -16.51 -7.49
CA HIS A 24 5.48 -16.53 -8.25
C HIS A 24 5.25 -17.78 -9.12
N SER A 25 6.28 -18.58 -9.47
CA SER A 25 6.08 -19.68 -10.44
C SER A 25 5.20 -20.83 -9.91
N LEU A 26 5.12 -21.01 -8.58
CA LEU A 26 4.30 -22.05 -7.94
C LEU A 26 2.81 -21.68 -7.84
N ALA A 27 2.46 -20.38 -7.87
CA ALA A 27 1.07 -19.95 -7.85
C ALA A 27 0.40 -20.09 -9.22
N LYS A 28 1.15 -19.87 -10.31
CA LYS A 28 0.62 -19.81 -11.68
C LYS A 28 0.07 -21.16 -12.17
N GLN A 29 0.70 -22.28 -11.80
CA GLN A 29 0.27 -23.63 -12.23
C GLN A 29 -1.03 -24.13 -11.56
N VAL A 30 -1.55 -23.41 -10.56
CA VAL A 30 -2.85 -23.73 -9.93
C VAL A 30 -4.01 -22.97 -10.58
N GLU A 31 -3.73 -21.91 -11.36
CA GLU A 31 -4.80 -21.10 -12.00
C GLU A 31 -5.22 -21.64 -13.38
N ASP A 32 -4.37 -22.41 -14.07
CA ASP A 32 -4.67 -23.00 -15.39
C ASP A 32 -5.46 -24.33 -15.32
N MET A 33 -5.94 -24.74 -14.14
CA MET A 33 -6.48 -26.09 -13.91
C MET A 33 -7.98 -26.14 -13.56
N ASP A 34 -8.73 -25.07 -13.86
CA ASP A 34 -10.17 -24.99 -13.59
C ASP A 34 -11.00 -24.76 -14.87
N THR A 35 -10.97 -25.77 -15.76
CA THR A 35 -12.00 -25.95 -16.80
C THR A 35 -12.56 -27.37 -16.71
N LYS A 36 -13.89 -27.47 -16.54
CA LYS A 36 -14.61 -28.72 -16.29
C LYS A 36 -14.50 -29.69 -17.46
N GLU A 37 -14.19 -30.97 -17.17
CA GLU A 37 -15.07 -32.08 -17.55
C GLU A 37 -14.70 -33.42 -16.88
N LYS A 38 -15.67 -34.35 -16.86
CA LYS A 38 -15.62 -35.74 -16.35
C LYS A 38 -15.57 -35.94 -14.83
N TYR A 39 -16.75 -36.15 -14.23
CA TYR A 39 -16.99 -37.28 -13.33
C TYR A 39 -18.51 -37.55 -13.18
N GLU A 40 -19.07 -38.37 -14.07
CA GLU A 40 -20.30 -39.13 -13.83
C GLU A 40 -20.23 -40.49 -14.53
N LYS A 41 -19.92 -41.55 -13.77
CA LYS A 41 -20.39 -42.95 -13.91
C LYS A 41 -19.69 -43.87 -12.90
N GLU A 42 -20.36 -44.99 -12.61
CA GLU A 42 -19.91 -46.15 -11.81
C GLU A 42 -19.87 -46.02 -10.27
N VAL A 43 -21.05 -46.02 -9.64
CA VAL A 43 -21.54 -46.95 -8.60
C VAL A 43 -23.09 -46.86 -8.73
N ASP A 44 -23.91 -47.89 -8.88
CA ASP A 44 -23.89 -49.23 -8.28
C ASP A 44 -24.40 -50.31 -9.26
N LYS A 45 -24.12 -51.58 -8.95
CA LYS A 45 -24.77 -52.75 -9.57
C LYS A 45 -25.61 -53.50 -8.54
N ASP A 46 -26.51 -54.33 -9.07
CA ASP A 46 -27.23 -55.40 -8.38
C ASP A 46 -28.30 -54.98 -7.38
N LYS A 47 -29.53 -54.88 -7.90
CA LYS A 47 -30.66 -55.66 -7.37
C LYS A 47 -31.72 -55.91 -8.44
N ASP A 48 -31.70 -57.13 -8.95
CA ASP A 48 -32.83 -57.73 -9.67
C ASP A 48 -34.10 -57.72 -8.80
N ILE A 49 -35.26 -57.48 -9.41
CA ILE A 49 -36.43 -58.39 -9.46
C ILE A 49 -37.74 -57.62 -9.78
N ASP A 50 -38.36 -58.06 -10.88
CA ASP A 50 -39.79 -58.12 -11.19
C ASP A 50 -40.68 -56.87 -11.35
N ASN A 51 -40.96 -56.62 -12.63
CA ASN A 51 -42.26 -56.87 -13.29
C ASN A 51 -43.26 -55.73 -13.53
N ASP A 52 -43.72 -55.81 -14.79
CA ASP A 52 -45.08 -55.60 -15.29
C ASP A 52 -45.63 -54.18 -15.56
N LYS A 53 -45.60 -53.90 -16.88
CA LYS A 53 -46.75 -53.57 -17.75
C LYS A 53 -47.00 -52.11 -18.13
N ASP A 54 -46.92 -51.92 -19.45
CA ASP A 54 -47.91 -51.32 -20.38
C ASP A 54 -48.44 -49.90 -20.04
N VAL A 55 -48.59 -48.97 -20.98
CA VAL A 55 -49.33 -49.07 -22.26
C VAL A 55 -48.91 -47.93 -23.23
N ASP A 56 -48.88 -48.25 -24.53
CA ASP A 56 -49.00 -47.41 -25.76
C ASP A 56 -47.99 -46.28 -26.15
N ASP A 57 -47.41 -46.43 -27.36
CA ASP A 57 -47.73 -45.68 -28.61
C ASP A 57 -48.02 -44.15 -28.51
N ASN A 58 -47.62 -43.24 -29.43
CA ASN A 58 -46.92 -43.28 -30.72
C ASN A 58 -46.45 -41.80 -31.04
N GLU A 59 -45.91 -41.34 -32.19
CA GLU A 59 -45.67 -41.87 -33.54
C GLU A 59 -44.48 -41.12 -34.22
N LYS A 60 -43.56 -41.86 -34.88
CA LYS A 60 -42.82 -41.56 -36.16
C LYS A 60 -42.04 -40.23 -36.42
N GLU A 61 -41.19 -40.09 -37.44
CA GLU A 61 -40.22 -40.95 -38.20
C GLU A 61 -39.59 -40.08 -39.34
N VAL A 62 -38.56 -40.60 -40.05
CA VAL A 62 -38.03 -40.19 -41.38
C VAL A 62 -37.07 -38.96 -41.36
N ASN A 63 -35.75 -39.08 -41.60
CA ASN A 63 -35.00 -39.41 -42.85
C ASN A 63 -35.17 -38.33 -43.96
N GLU A 64 -34.26 -38.07 -44.91
CA GLU A 64 -32.85 -38.42 -45.17
C GLU A 64 -32.32 -37.48 -46.29
N ASN A 65 -31.03 -37.63 -46.61
CA ASN A 65 -30.31 -37.31 -47.87
C ASN A 65 -29.23 -36.21 -47.74
N VAL A 66 -27.91 -36.40 -47.98
CA VAL A 66 -27.09 -37.27 -48.87
C VAL A 66 -26.61 -36.54 -50.14
N LYS A 67 -25.28 -36.34 -50.24
CA LYS A 67 -24.45 -36.12 -51.47
C LYS A 67 -24.63 -34.75 -52.20
N ASN A 68 -23.67 -34.19 -52.96
CA ASN A 68 -22.35 -34.66 -53.43
C ASN A 68 -21.51 -33.52 -54.10
N ILE A 69 -20.20 -33.77 -54.35
CA ILE A 69 -19.40 -33.34 -55.55
C ILE A 69 -19.07 -31.83 -55.74
N SER A 70 -17.93 -31.36 -56.29
CA SER A 70 -16.52 -31.84 -56.38
C SER A 70 -15.60 -30.76 -57.03
N THR A 71 -14.25 -30.87 -56.88
CA THR A 71 -13.14 -30.47 -57.81
C THR A 71 -13.05 -29.01 -58.36
N THR A 72 -11.88 -28.35 -58.35
CA THR A 72 -10.68 -28.60 -59.22
C THR A 72 -9.43 -27.90 -58.62
N GLU A 73 -8.26 -28.56 -58.47
CA GLU A 73 -7.07 -28.58 -59.39
C GLU A 73 -6.36 -27.22 -59.60
N LYS A 74 -5.02 -27.03 -59.69
CA LYS A 74 -3.77 -27.82 -59.50
C LYS A 74 -2.57 -26.89 -59.83
N ASN A 75 -1.40 -27.20 -59.23
CA ASN A 75 -0.02 -26.96 -59.72
C ASN A 75 0.46 -25.47 -59.92
N ASP A 76 1.76 -25.13 -59.97
CA ASP A 76 3.00 -25.91 -59.82
C ASP A 76 4.19 -25.14 -59.13
N LYS A 77 5.34 -25.82 -59.10
CA LYS A 77 6.68 -25.61 -58.54
C LYS A 77 7.61 -24.47 -59.01
N THR A 78 8.52 -24.14 -58.07
CA THR A 78 10.01 -23.95 -58.18
C THR A 78 10.69 -22.67 -58.67
N ASN A 79 11.62 -22.24 -57.79
CA ASN A 79 13.05 -21.90 -58.00
C ASN A 79 13.52 -20.47 -58.28
N GLN A 80 14.66 -20.19 -57.63
CA GLN A 80 15.71 -19.20 -57.92
C GLN A 80 15.34 -17.71 -57.75
N GLU A 81 16.24 -16.81 -57.34
CA GLU A 81 17.51 -16.77 -56.60
C GLU A 81 18.00 -15.32 -56.82
N VAL A 82 18.51 -14.63 -55.78
CA VAL A 82 19.50 -13.51 -55.80
C VAL A 82 19.21 -12.35 -56.81
N GLU A 83 19.00 -11.09 -56.37
CA GLU A 83 20.10 -10.20 -55.96
C GLU A 83 19.65 -9.06 -55.03
N ARG A 84 20.64 -8.55 -54.26
CA ARG A 84 20.54 -7.33 -53.45
C ARG A 84 20.62 -6.09 -54.34
N ILE A 85 20.15 -4.93 -53.86
CA ILE A 85 21.01 -3.79 -53.46
C ILE A 85 20.15 -2.58 -53.00
N ASP A 86 20.47 -2.13 -51.79
CA ASP A 86 20.47 -0.78 -51.19
C ASP A 86 19.43 0.29 -51.56
N GLY A 87 18.95 1.02 -50.54
CA GLY A 87 18.23 2.29 -50.76
C GLY A 87 17.21 2.74 -49.71
N PHE A 88 17.27 2.31 -48.45
CA PHE A 88 16.38 2.86 -47.41
C PHE A 88 16.90 4.20 -46.86
N GLU A 89 16.50 5.31 -47.49
CA GLU A 89 16.47 6.61 -46.81
C GLU A 89 15.12 6.82 -46.12
N VAL A 90 15.22 7.16 -44.84
CA VAL A 90 14.10 7.33 -43.90
C VAL A 90 13.47 8.70 -44.08
N ASN A 91 12.15 8.78 -44.10
CA ASN A 91 11.43 10.02 -43.75
C ASN A 91 10.22 9.72 -42.87
N CYS A 92 10.21 10.34 -41.70
CA CYS A 92 9.18 10.19 -40.67
C CYS A 92 7.89 10.94 -41.06
N ILE A 93 6.74 10.44 -40.60
CA ILE A 93 5.47 11.19 -40.64
C ILE A 93 5.27 11.87 -39.27
N PRO A 94 4.83 13.15 -39.19
CA PRO A 94 4.76 13.87 -37.92
C PRO A 94 3.51 13.53 -37.10
N LEU A 95 3.64 13.62 -35.78
CA LEU A 95 2.51 13.76 -34.86
C LEU A 95 1.95 15.20 -34.92
N TYR A 96 0.67 15.33 -34.60
CA TYR A 96 -0.23 16.47 -34.86
C TYR A 96 0.32 17.90 -34.66
N GLY A 97 0.01 18.79 -35.61
CA GLY A 97 0.01 20.24 -35.36
C GLY A 97 -0.17 21.16 -36.59
N VAL A 98 -1.13 22.09 -36.48
CA VAL A 98 -1.24 23.39 -37.20
C VAL A 98 -2.00 23.48 -38.54
N GLU A 99 -3.11 24.22 -38.45
CA GLU A 99 -3.84 25.07 -39.42
C GLU A 99 -4.46 24.55 -40.74
N LYS A 100 -5.75 24.90 -40.89
CA LYS A 100 -6.50 24.89 -42.15
C LYS A 100 -6.06 26.06 -43.03
N THR A 101 -5.38 25.80 -44.15
CA THR A 101 -5.63 26.52 -45.41
C THR A 101 -5.42 25.59 -46.60
N ALA A 102 -6.10 25.91 -47.70
CA ALA A 102 -6.23 25.15 -48.95
C ALA A 102 -5.08 24.21 -49.35
N ASP A 103 -5.43 22.95 -49.65
CA ASP A 103 -5.30 22.44 -51.03
C ASP A 103 -6.18 21.20 -51.27
N GLN A 104 -6.95 21.23 -52.36
CA GLN A 104 -8.02 20.23 -52.63
C GLN A 104 -7.59 19.11 -53.60
N GLU A 105 -6.32 19.07 -54.02
CA GLU A 105 -5.82 18.15 -55.06
C GLU A 105 -4.92 17.00 -54.55
N ALA A 106 -4.62 16.93 -53.25
CA ALA A 106 -3.74 15.90 -52.69
C ALA A 106 -4.42 14.52 -52.43
N SER A 107 -5.74 14.39 -52.65
CA SER A 107 -6.52 13.23 -52.16
C SER A 107 -6.55 11.98 -53.07
N GLN A 108 -5.98 12.03 -54.29
CA GLN A 108 -6.17 10.94 -55.27
C GLN A 108 -5.02 9.93 -55.42
N ASN A 109 -3.81 10.19 -54.92
CA ASN A 109 -2.64 9.33 -55.17
C ASN A 109 -2.07 8.57 -53.95
N CYS A 110 -2.61 8.72 -52.74
CA CYS A 110 -2.21 7.88 -51.59
C CYS A 110 -3.01 6.57 -51.53
N LYS A 111 -2.64 5.59 -52.37
CA LYS A 111 -3.24 4.24 -52.39
C LYS A 111 -2.21 3.09 -52.33
N THR A 112 -1.27 3.13 -51.39
CA THR A 112 -0.45 1.97 -50.99
C THR A 112 0.13 2.17 -49.57
N GLY A 113 -0.74 2.36 -48.58
CA GLY A 113 -0.34 2.23 -47.17
C GLY A 113 -0.53 0.78 -46.71
N MET A 114 0.52 0.14 -46.19
CA MET A 114 0.35 -1.12 -45.45
C MET A 114 -0.38 -0.82 -44.15
N ARG A 115 -1.68 -1.12 -44.09
CA ARG A 115 -2.37 -1.31 -42.81
C ARG A 115 -1.75 -2.52 -42.12
N VAL A 116 -1.24 -2.34 -40.91
CA VAL A 116 -1.15 -3.46 -39.97
C VAL A 116 -2.59 -3.81 -39.63
N MET A 117 -2.99 -5.06 -39.92
CA MET A 117 -4.38 -5.51 -39.80
C MET A 117 -4.56 -6.23 -38.47
N TRP A 118 -4.77 -5.47 -37.39
CA TRP A 118 -5.43 -5.98 -36.18
C TRP A 118 -6.93 -6.10 -36.41
N ASN A 119 -7.66 -6.77 -35.51
CA ASN A 119 -9.08 -7.03 -35.67
C ASN A 119 -9.91 -5.74 -35.51
N THR A 120 -10.38 -5.17 -36.63
CA THR A 120 -11.25 -3.99 -36.63
C THR A 120 -12.73 -4.30 -36.46
N GLU A 121 -13.13 -5.56 -36.30
CA GLU A 121 -14.54 -5.96 -36.08
C GLU A 121 -14.94 -5.97 -34.58
N VAL A 122 -14.02 -5.55 -33.69
CA VAL A 122 -14.23 -5.49 -32.23
C VAL A 122 -15.27 -4.43 -31.86
N ASN A 123 -16.31 -4.83 -31.13
CA ASN A 123 -17.44 -3.94 -30.82
C ASN A 123 -17.17 -3.02 -29.63
N VAL A 124 -16.52 -1.89 -29.90
CA VAL A 124 -16.36 -0.76 -28.96
C VAL A 124 -17.61 0.13 -28.82
N GLY A 125 -18.65 -0.15 -29.63
CA GLY A 125 -20.00 0.40 -29.56
C GLY A 125 -20.25 1.67 -30.40
N ASP A 126 -21.48 1.82 -30.90
CA ASP A 126 -21.90 2.82 -31.91
C ASP A 126 -21.43 4.27 -31.66
N PRO A 127 -21.10 5.04 -32.72
CA PRO A 127 -20.82 6.47 -32.63
C PRO A 127 -21.99 7.26 -32.05
N ALA A 128 -21.73 8.11 -31.05
CA ALA A 128 -22.75 8.94 -30.43
C ALA A 128 -23.08 10.17 -31.30
N ILE A 129 -24.34 10.34 -31.69
CA ILE A 129 -24.80 11.53 -32.42
C ILE A 129 -24.95 12.70 -31.43
N LEU A 130 -23.96 13.59 -31.38
CA LEU A 130 -24.07 14.86 -30.66
C LEU A 130 -24.78 15.90 -31.55
N GLY A 131 -25.83 16.52 -31.01
CA GLY A 131 -26.88 17.23 -31.77
C GLY A 131 -26.54 18.58 -32.44
N ASN A 132 -25.30 18.81 -32.89
CA ASN A 132 -24.86 20.06 -33.53
C ASN A 132 -24.20 19.88 -34.91
N GLY A 133 -24.31 18.73 -35.55
CA GLY A 133 -23.94 18.55 -36.96
C GLY A 133 -22.44 18.56 -37.28
N TYR A 134 -21.57 18.60 -36.27
CA TYR A 134 -20.17 18.21 -36.42
C TYR A 134 -20.07 16.69 -36.35
N GLN A 135 -19.57 16.06 -37.41
CA GLN A 135 -19.12 14.67 -37.35
C GLN A 135 -17.89 14.57 -36.45
N VAL A 136 -18.08 14.09 -35.22
CA VAL A 136 -16.99 13.49 -34.43
C VAL A 136 -16.93 12.02 -34.82
N ASP A 137 -16.52 11.77 -36.06
CA ASP A 137 -16.20 10.41 -36.49
C ASP A 137 -14.99 9.91 -35.66
N ASN A 138 -15.07 8.66 -35.20
CA ASN A 138 -13.94 7.82 -34.79
C ASN A 138 -13.09 8.15 -33.54
N ALA A 139 -13.42 9.08 -32.65
CA ALA A 139 -12.58 9.33 -31.45
C ALA A 139 -12.32 8.06 -30.58
N ILE A 140 -13.32 7.21 -30.36
CA ILE A 140 -13.19 5.97 -29.57
C ILE A 140 -12.44 4.88 -30.34
N GLU A 141 -12.70 4.76 -31.64
CA GLU A 141 -11.91 3.87 -32.51
C GLU A 141 -10.45 4.30 -32.56
N VAL A 142 -10.16 5.60 -32.56
CA VAL A 142 -8.80 6.13 -32.46
C VAL A 142 -8.15 5.70 -31.15
N PHE A 143 -8.77 5.90 -29.98
CA PHE A 143 -8.19 5.45 -28.71
C PHE A 143 -7.95 3.93 -28.67
N TYR A 144 -8.87 3.11 -29.19
CA TYR A 144 -8.68 1.66 -29.25
C TYR A 144 -7.58 1.24 -30.23
N ASN A 145 -7.51 1.89 -31.41
CA ASN A 145 -6.44 1.67 -32.40
C ASN A 145 -5.08 2.15 -31.90
N THR A 146 -5.01 3.25 -31.14
CA THR A 146 -3.78 3.71 -30.47
C THR A 146 -3.31 2.67 -29.46
N LEU A 147 -4.21 2.08 -28.66
CA LEU A 147 -3.86 0.95 -27.80
C LEU A 147 -3.29 -0.24 -28.60
N GLN A 148 -3.96 -0.68 -29.68
CA GLN A 148 -3.46 -1.81 -30.49
C GLN A 148 -2.10 -1.50 -31.11
N TYR A 149 -1.88 -0.26 -31.57
CA TYR A 149 -0.59 0.19 -32.07
C TYR A 149 0.50 0.19 -30.98
N ILE A 150 0.20 0.67 -29.78
CA ILE A 150 1.12 0.64 -28.62
C ILE A 150 1.50 -0.80 -28.27
N LEU A 151 0.53 -1.71 -28.18
CA LEU A 151 0.77 -3.14 -27.91
C LEU A 151 1.67 -3.75 -29.00
N TYR A 152 1.36 -3.49 -30.27
CA TYR A 152 2.16 -3.96 -31.41
C TYR A 152 3.62 -3.47 -31.38
N VAL A 153 3.87 -2.17 -31.18
CA VAL A 153 5.25 -1.64 -31.19
C VAL A 153 6.07 -2.00 -29.95
N THR A 154 5.41 -2.37 -28.84
CA THR A 154 6.06 -2.86 -27.61
C THR A 154 6.23 -4.38 -27.58
N GLY A 155 5.63 -5.12 -28.54
CA GLY A 155 5.71 -6.58 -28.62
C GLY A 155 4.73 -7.31 -27.69
N PHE A 156 3.74 -6.61 -27.13
CA PHE A 156 2.65 -7.22 -26.37
C PHE A 156 1.56 -7.76 -27.32
N PRO A 157 0.76 -8.76 -26.90
CA PRO A 157 -0.33 -9.27 -27.71
C PRO A 157 -1.44 -8.23 -27.93
N GLU A 158 -2.17 -8.39 -29.03
CA GLU A 158 -3.40 -7.63 -29.32
C GLU A 158 -4.46 -7.86 -28.23
N THR A 159 -5.33 -6.88 -28.01
CA THR A 159 -6.42 -6.98 -27.02
C THR A 159 -7.44 -8.03 -27.43
N GLU A 160 -7.61 -9.07 -26.62
CA GLU A 160 -8.60 -10.14 -26.88
C GLU A 160 -10.02 -9.66 -26.52
N ASP A 161 -10.97 -9.77 -27.47
CA ASP A 161 -12.37 -9.44 -27.20
C ASP A 161 -13.11 -10.60 -26.52
N ARG A 162 -13.51 -10.37 -25.26
CA ARG A 162 -14.32 -11.30 -24.44
C ARG A 162 -15.74 -10.80 -24.21
N SER A 163 -16.15 -9.69 -24.85
CA SER A 163 -17.44 -9.05 -24.55
C SER A 163 -18.65 -9.91 -24.94
N ALA A 164 -18.47 -10.90 -25.82
CA ALA A 164 -19.47 -11.91 -26.14
C ALA A 164 -19.86 -12.84 -24.96
N MET A 165 -19.02 -12.93 -23.92
CA MET A 165 -19.29 -13.70 -22.70
C MET A 165 -19.16 -12.80 -21.47
N PRO A 166 -20.21 -12.02 -21.11
CA PRO A 166 -20.18 -11.10 -19.98
C PRO A 166 -19.72 -11.77 -18.69
N ARG A 167 -18.70 -11.20 -18.06
CA ARG A 167 -18.04 -11.76 -16.90
C ARG A 167 -18.95 -11.63 -15.68
N LEU A 168 -19.35 -12.79 -15.17
CA LEU A 168 -20.13 -12.92 -13.95
C LEU A 168 -19.34 -12.43 -12.73
N ALA A 169 -20.06 -12.00 -11.69
CA ALA A 169 -19.45 -11.35 -10.52
C ALA A 169 -18.45 -12.25 -9.77
N ILE A 170 -17.16 -11.94 -9.89
CA ILE A 170 -16.08 -12.51 -9.07
C ILE A 170 -15.94 -11.66 -7.80
N ASN A 171 -16.77 -11.97 -6.80
CA ASN A 171 -16.83 -11.32 -5.47
C ASN A 171 -17.25 -9.83 -5.50
N LYS A 172 -18.13 -9.42 -4.58
CA LYS A 172 -18.53 -8.00 -4.42
C LYS A 172 -17.40 -7.13 -3.86
N GLU A 173 -16.40 -7.74 -3.23
CA GLU A 173 -15.38 -7.06 -2.43
C GLU A 173 -13.98 -7.17 -3.06
N LYS A 174 -13.92 -6.94 -4.38
CA LYS A 174 -12.67 -6.83 -5.14
C LYS A 174 -12.29 -5.36 -5.32
N VAL A 175 -10.99 -5.05 -5.23
CA VAL A 175 -10.45 -3.77 -5.69
C VAL A 175 -10.68 -3.60 -7.19
N VAL A 176 -11.29 -2.48 -7.58
CA VAL A 176 -11.61 -2.11 -8.95
C VAL A 176 -11.18 -0.65 -9.14
N VAL A 177 -10.10 -0.46 -9.89
CA VAL A 177 -9.59 0.87 -10.28
C VAL A 177 -10.14 1.19 -11.66
N GLY A 178 -10.96 2.24 -11.74
CA GLY A 178 -11.45 2.79 -13.00
C GLY A 178 -10.52 3.90 -13.51
N VAL A 179 -10.18 3.87 -14.79
CA VAL A 179 -9.35 4.89 -15.43
C VAL A 179 -10.05 5.40 -16.69
N LEU A 180 -10.47 6.67 -16.66
CA LEU A 180 -11.03 7.38 -17.80
C LEU A 180 -9.87 8.05 -18.55
N SER A 181 -9.40 7.46 -19.64
CA SER A 181 -8.16 7.89 -20.31
C SER A 181 -8.06 7.32 -21.73
N PRO A 182 -7.35 8.00 -22.64
CA PRO A 182 -6.64 7.33 -23.74
C PRO A 182 -5.57 6.37 -23.17
N ALA A 183 -5.10 5.41 -23.98
CA ALA A 183 -4.11 4.43 -23.50
C ALA A 183 -2.71 5.02 -23.39
N GLU A 184 -2.37 5.93 -24.29
CA GLU A 184 -1.10 6.64 -24.41
C GLU A 184 -0.67 7.37 -23.12
N ASP A 185 -1.60 7.97 -22.38
CA ASP A 185 -1.31 8.75 -21.16
C ASP A 185 -1.10 7.87 -19.92
N CYS A 186 -1.68 6.66 -19.94
CA CYS A 186 -1.77 5.78 -18.77
C CYS A 186 -1.09 4.41 -18.94
N MET A 187 -0.42 4.11 -20.06
CA MET A 187 0.11 2.78 -20.35
C MET A 187 1.07 2.22 -19.27
N ALA A 188 1.98 3.03 -18.72
CA ALA A 188 2.84 2.61 -17.60
C ALA A 188 2.02 2.17 -16.36
N LEU A 189 0.87 2.82 -16.13
CA LEU A 189 -0.04 2.50 -15.05
C LEU A 189 -0.83 1.22 -15.33
N LEU A 190 -1.30 1.02 -16.56
CA LEU A 190 -1.95 -0.21 -17.01
C LEU A 190 -1.03 -1.43 -16.83
N LEU A 191 0.24 -1.30 -17.22
CA LEU A 191 1.26 -2.35 -17.09
C LEU A 191 1.63 -2.64 -15.63
N GLU A 192 1.93 -1.62 -14.81
CA GLU A 192 2.27 -1.82 -13.40
C GLU A 192 1.10 -2.41 -12.59
N CYS A 193 -0.13 -1.92 -12.82
CA CYS A 193 -1.33 -2.49 -12.22
C CYS A 193 -1.58 -3.92 -12.71
N GLY A 194 -1.44 -4.20 -14.01
CA GLY A 194 -1.58 -5.55 -14.56
C GLY A 194 -0.58 -6.55 -13.95
N ASN A 195 0.65 -6.10 -13.67
CA ASN A 195 1.69 -6.89 -13.01
C ASN A 195 1.43 -7.10 -11.50
N GLN A 196 0.93 -6.09 -10.77
CA GLN A 196 0.66 -6.20 -9.32
C GLN A 196 -0.69 -6.86 -8.99
N VAL A 197 -1.74 -6.53 -9.75
CA VAL A 197 -3.15 -6.88 -9.49
C VAL A 197 -3.93 -7.17 -10.78
N PRO A 198 -3.70 -8.33 -11.44
CA PRO A 198 -4.44 -8.71 -12.64
C PRO A 198 -5.96 -8.58 -12.46
N ASP A 199 -6.66 -8.08 -13.50
CA ASP A 199 -8.12 -7.90 -13.49
C ASP A 199 -8.65 -6.90 -12.41
N SER A 200 -7.81 -6.04 -11.84
CA SER A 200 -8.27 -4.92 -10.99
C SER A 200 -8.23 -3.57 -11.72
N MET A 201 -7.50 -3.46 -12.83
CA MET A 201 -7.36 -2.24 -13.62
C MET A 201 -8.35 -2.22 -14.80
N HIS A 202 -9.15 -1.18 -14.91
CA HIS A 202 -10.24 -1.07 -15.90
C HIS A 202 -10.11 0.25 -16.67
N LEU A 203 -9.61 0.19 -17.90
CA LEU A 203 -9.53 1.32 -18.82
C LEU A 203 -10.90 1.55 -19.49
N ILE A 204 -11.39 2.78 -19.45
CA ILE A 204 -12.76 3.15 -19.80
C ILE A 204 -12.71 4.27 -20.86
N LEU A 205 -13.05 3.92 -22.10
CA LEU A 205 -12.96 4.83 -23.25
C LEU A 205 -14.26 5.59 -23.55
N LYS A 206 -15.38 5.26 -22.88
CA LYS A 206 -16.73 5.72 -23.26
C LYS A 206 -17.64 5.90 -22.05
N GLU A 207 -18.49 6.93 -22.08
CA GLU A 207 -19.48 7.21 -21.02
C GLU A 207 -20.43 6.03 -20.78
N SER A 208 -20.95 5.42 -21.85
CA SER A 208 -21.92 4.31 -21.77
C SER A 208 -21.33 3.00 -21.22
N TRP A 209 -20.03 2.96 -20.94
CA TRP A 209 -19.36 1.84 -20.28
C TRP A 209 -19.38 1.96 -18.75
N VAL A 210 -19.86 3.08 -18.20
CA VAL A 210 -20.02 3.30 -16.76
C VAL A 210 -21.46 3.70 -16.40
N LEU A 211 -21.81 3.49 -15.14
CA LEU A 211 -23.13 3.77 -14.59
C LEU A 211 -22.98 4.40 -13.21
N LYS A 212 -23.27 5.70 -13.14
CA LYS A 212 -23.27 6.49 -11.90
C LYS A 212 -24.65 6.43 -11.24
N LYS A 213 -24.72 6.05 -9.96
CA LYS A 213 -25.97 5.90 -9.20
C LYS A 213 -25.92 6.72 -7.90
N PRO A 214 -27.02 7.34 -7.45
CA PRO A 214 -27.07 7.96 -6.13
C PRO A 214 -26.77 6.94 -5.02
N HIS A 215 -25.90 7.30 -4.07
CA HIS A 215 -25.55 6.44 -2.94
C HIS A 215 -26.75 6.30 -1.99
N LYS A 216 -27.14 5.07 -1.65
CA LYS A 216 -28.38 4.78 -0.88
C LYS A 216 -28.43 5.47 0.49
N GLU A 217 -27.30 5.52 1.18
CA GLU A 217 -27.22 5.98 2.58
C GLU A 217 -26.54 7.35 2.77
N LYS A 218 -25.99 7.94 1.69
CA LYS A 218 -25.13 9.14 1.76
C LYS A 218 -25.68 10.19 0.78
N PRO A 219 -26.69 10.98 1.20
CA PRO A 219 -27.37 11.92 0.31
C PRO A 219 -26.41 12.89 -0.39
N GLY A 220 -26.60 13.08 -1.70
CA GLY A 220 -25.75 13.92 -2.54
C GLY A 220 -24.46 13.25 -3.04
N GLN A 221 -24.11 12.06 -2.55
CA GLN A 221 -23.00 11.25 -3.07
C GLN A 221 -23.47 10.21 -4.09
N PHE A 222 -22.54 9.72 -4.90
CA PHE A 222 -22.81 8.77 -5.98
C PHE A 222 -21.81 7.60 -5.95
N GLU A 223 -22.32 6.39 -6.17
CA GLU A 223 -21.54 5.19 -6.48
C GLU A 223 -21.28 5.12 -7.99
N LEU A 224 -20.07 4.69 -8.39
CA LEU A 224 -19.72 4.44 -9.80
C LEU A 224 -19.64 2.93 -10.07
N PHE A 225 -20.26 2.47 -11.15
CA PHE A 225 -20.21 1.08 -11.61
C PHE A 225 -19.65 1.00 -13.03
N ILE A 226 -18.92 -0.08 -13.33
CA ILE A 226 -18.31 -0.36 -14.63
C ILE A 226 -19.11 -1.48 -15.31
N LEU A 227 -19.63 -1.20 -16.51
CA LEU A 227 -20.40 -2.08 -17.38
C LEU A 227 -19.49 -2.79 -18.40
N LYS A 228 -18.53 -2.05 -18.97
CA LYS A 228 -17.55 -2.52 -19.96
C LYS A 228 -16.20 -1.85 -19.68
N ALA A 229 -15.10 -2.53 -19.93
CA ALA A 229 -13.76 -1.94 -19.83
C ALA A 229 -12.74 -2.78 -20.60
N ILE A 230 -11.57 -2.19 -20.85
CA ILE A 230 -10.38 -2.96 -21.20
C ILE A 230 -9.65 -3.31 -19.89
N THR A 231 -9.59 -4.59 -19.54
CA THR A 231 -8.90 -5.07 -18.33
C THR A 231 -7.46 -5.42 -18.64
N CYS A 232 -6.56 -5.11 -17.70
CA CYS A 232 -5.11 -5.33 -17.87
C CYS A 232 -4.59 -6.42 -16.93
N HIS A 233 -3.70 -7.25 -17.44
CA HIS A 233 -3.11 -8.41 -16.76
C HIS A 233 -1.57 -8.41 -16.88
N LYS A 234 -0.90 -9.34 -16.18
CA LYS A 234 0.56 -9.44 -16.16
C LYS A 234 1.11 -9.64 -17.58
N GLY A 235 2.20 -8.92 -17.91
CA GLY A 235 2.90 -9.06 -19.19
C GLY A 235 2.18 -8.39 -20.37
N GLY A 236 1.42 -7.31 -20.12
CA GLY A 236 0.78 -6.51 -21.17
C GLY A 236 -0.44 -7.14 -21.83
N VAL A 237 -0.93 -8.27 -21.31
CA VAL A 237 -2.15 -8.92 -21.81
C VAL A 237 -3.38 -8.08 -21.45
N THR A 238 -4.17 -7.72 -22.45
CA THR A 238 -5.39 -6.92 -22.31
C THR A 238 -6.62 -7.66 -22.86
N TYR A 239 -7.78 -7.41 -22.25
CA TYR A 239 -9.05 -7.98 -22.68
C TYR A 239 -10.16 -6.93 -22.73
N LEU A 240 -10.99 -6.94 -23.76
CA LEU A 240 -12.25 -6.18 -23.76
C LEU A 240 -13.32 -7.01 -23.02
N ASP A 241 -13.70 -6.58 -21.82
CA ASP A 241 -14.64 -7.27 -20.94
C ASP A 241 -15.95 -6.49 -20.77
N GLU A 242 -17.07 -7.22 -20.79
CA GLU A 242 -18.35 -6.74 -20.26
C GLU A 242 -18.65 -7.42 -18.91
N PHE A 243 -19.39 -6.74 -18.02
CA PHE A 243 -19.65 -7.17 -16.64
C PHE A 243 -21.14 -7.26 -16.34
N ASN A 244 -21.59 -8.44 -15.92
CA ASN A 244 -22.98 -8.66 -15.50
C ASN A 244 -23.04 -9.52 -14.22
N PRO A 245 -23.41 -8.95 -13.06
CA PRO A 245 -23.76 -7.55 -12.82
C PRO A 245 -22.56 -6.59 -12.97
N PRO A 246 -22.82 -5.27 -13.10
CA PRO A 246 -21.77 -4.25 -13.24
C PRO A 246 -20.84 -4.23 -12.02
N ARG A 247 -19.53 -4.06 -12.24
CA ARG A 247 -18.53 -4.00 -11.16
C ARG A 247 -18.58 -2.66 -10.44
N LYS A 248 -18.67 -2.66 -9.10
CA LYS A 248 -18.56 -1.41 -8.32
C LYS A 248 -17.10 -0.92 -8.38
N CYS A 249 -16.90 0.34 -8.76
CA CYS A 249 -15.59 0.99 -8.74
C CYS A 249 -15.19 1.30 -7.29
N THR A 250 -13.90 1.22 -6.96
CA THR A 250 -13.37 1.49 -5.60
C THR A 250 -12.33 2.61 -5.57
N TYR A 251 -11.89 3.09 -6.74
CA TYR A 251 -10.95 4.20 -6.91
C TYR A 251 -11.02 4.71 -8.36
N LEU A 252 -11.03 6.03 -8.57
CA LEU A 252 -11.08 6.63 -9.91
C LEU A 252 -9.81 7.44 -10.24
N ILE A 253 -9.39 7.32 -11.50
CA ILE A 253 -8.51 8.28 -12.17
C ILE A 253 -9.25 8.81 -13.39
N ASN A 254 -9.19 10.12 -13.58
CA ASN A 254 -9.62 10.78 -14.79
C ASN A 254 -8.38 11.40 -15.44
N TYR A 255 -8.24 11.25 -16.75
CA TYR A 255 -7.31 12.01 -17.59
C TYR A 255 -8.04 12.87 -18.62
N PHE A 256 -9.35 12.65 -18.84
CA PHE A 256 -10.15 13.45 -19.77
C PHE A 256 -10.43 14.85 -19.20
N PHE A 257 -9.57 15.81 -19.54
CA PHE A 257 -9.57 17.20 -19.07
C PHE A 257 -9.28 18.21 -20.21
N GLY A 258 -10.22 19.11 -20.49
CA GLY A 258 -9.93 20.34 -21.24
C GLY A 258 -10.14 20.29 -22.76
N CYS A 259 -9.56 21.27 -23.47
CA CYS A 259 -9.95 21.68 -24.82
C CYS A 259 -9.66 20.66 -25.94
N GLY A 260 -10.56 19.68 -26.10
CA GLY A 260 -10.53 18.66 -27.15
C GLY A 260 -11.04 17.30 -26.67
N GLU A 261 -11.09 17.10 -25.36
CA GLU A 261 -11.36 15.82 -24.74
C GLU A 261 -12.83 15.62 -24.31
N PRO A 262 -13.26 14.37 -24.03
CA PRO A 262 -14.65 14.07 -23.77
C PRO A 262 -15.18 14.68 -22.46
N ALA A 263 -16.03 15.70 -22.57
CA ALA A 263 -16.58 16.45 -21.44
C ALA A 263 -17.35 15.62 -20.39
N TRP A 264 -17.70 14.36 -20.69
CA TRP A 264 -18.38 13.45 -19.76
C TRP A 264 -17.49 12.99 -18.60
N GLY A 265 -16.16 12.96 -18.75
CA GLY A 265 -15.23 12.63 -17.65
C GLY A 265 -15.42 13.57 -16.45
N ASN A 266 -15.54 14.87 -16.75
CA ASN A 266 -15.78 15.93 -15.78
C ASN A 266 -17.10 15.76 -15.00
N GLU A 267 -18.14 15.17 -15.60
CA GLU A 267 -19.42 14.91 -14.93
C GLU A 267 -19.38 13.60 -14.13
N MET A 268 -18.59 12.61 -14.56
CA MET A 268 -18.44 11.34 -13.87
C MET A 268 -17.74 11.48 -12.50
N GLU A 269 -16.69 12.28 -12.38
CA GLU A 269 -15.93 12.42 -11.12
C GLU A 269 -16.69 13.13 -9.98
N LYS A 270 -17.67 13.99 -10.28
CA LYS A 270 -18.34 14.85 -9.28
C LYS A 270 -19.05 14.05 -8.18
N ASN A 271 -18.80 14.39 -6.92
CA ASN A 271 -19.52 13.85 -5.76
C ASN A 271 -19.52 12.31 -5.65
N LEU A 272 -18.49 11.64 -6.15
CA LEU A 272 -18.34 10.20 -5.92
C LEU A 272 -17.99 9.91 -4.45
N ASP A 273 -18.39 8.73 -3.97
CA ASP A 273 -18.09 8.24 -2.62
C ASP A 273 -16.69 7.60 -2.49
N ILE A 274 -16.05 7.30 -3.62
CA ILE A 274 -14.72 6.68 -3.72
C ILE A 274 -13.56 7.70 -3.68
N PRO A 275 -12.33 7.25 -3.34
CA PRO A 275 -11.11 8.02 -3.58
C PRO A 275 -10.90 8.36 -5.07
N ILE A 276 -10.39 9.55 -5.36
CA ILE A 276 -10.09 10.04 -6.71
C ILE A 276 -8.70 10.66 -6.75
N SER A 277 -7.85 10.23 -7.68
CA SER A 277 -6.58 10.90 -7.95
C SER A 277 -6.81 12.19 -8.72
N SER A 278 -6.22 13.29 -8.24
CA SER A 278 -6.10 14.57 -8.96
C SER A 278 -7.39 14.98 -9.71
N PRO A 279 -8.56 15.09 -9.04
CA PRO A 279 -9.79 15.57 -9.67
C PRO A 279 -9.63 17.01 -10.20
N ILE A 280 -10.51 17.43 -11.11
CA ILE A 280 -10.42 18.70 -11.85
C ILE A 280 -10.18 19.93 -10.96
N PRO A 281 -10.87 20.11 -9.81
CA PRO A 281 -10.64 21.28 -8.96
C PRO A 281 -9.24 21.32 -8.35
N LEU A 282 -8.49 20.21 -8.36
CA LEU A 282 -7.10 20.12 -7.92
C LEU A 282 -6.13 20.22 -9.11
N CYS A 283 -6.38 19.57 -10.26
CA CYS A 283 -5.61 19.79 -11.49
C CYS A 283 -5.54 21.28 -11.87
N ASN A 284 -6.70 21.97 -11.88
CA ASN A 284 -6.77 23.41 -12.13
C ASN A 284 -5.94 24.27 -11.16
N GLN A 285 -5.57 23.76 -9.97
CA GLN A 285 -4.69 24.45 -9.02
C GLN A 285 -3.22 24.14 -9.27
N VAL A 286 -2.90 22.89 -9.63
CA VAL A 286 -1.54 22.48 -10.00
C VAL A 286 -1.12 23.21 -11.28
N ASP A 287 -2.04 23.37 -12.23
CA ASP A 287 -1.79 24.06 -13.51
C ASP A 287 -1.88 25.60 -13.39
N ASP A 288 -2.34 26.16 -12.27
CA ASP A 288 -2.22 27.60 -11.97
C ASP A 288 -0.76 27.93 -11.64
N LYS A 289 -0.01 28.28 -12.70
CA LYS A 289 1.41 28.60 -12.63
C LYS A 289 1.71 29.74 -11.65
N VAL A 290 0.80 30.70 -11.43
CA VAL A 290 1.00 31.79 -10.44
C VAL A 290 0.87 31.27 -9.01
N TRP A 291 -0.15 30.44 -8.75
CA TRP A 291 -0.33 29.77 -7.46
C TRP A 291 0.85 28.84 -7.15
N MET A 292 1.29 28.03 -8.11
CA MET A 292 2.40 27.10 -7.90
C MET A 292 3.75 27.81 -7.74
N ARG A 293 3.99 28.95 -8.42
CA ARG A 293 5.12 29.85 -8.08
C ARG A 293 5.08 30.26 -6.61
N TYR A 294 3.93 30.72 -6.12
CA TYR A 294 3.77 31.11 -4.74
C TYR A 294 4.01 29.93 -3.77
N LYS A 295 3.54 28.71 -4.09
CA LYS A 295 3.82 27.51 -3.28
C LYS A 295 5.30 27.13 -3.26
N MET A 296 5.96 27.12 -4.42
CA MET A 296 7.39 26.86 -4.52
C MET A 296 8.22 27.88 -3.71
N SER A 297 7.83 29.15 -3.69
CA SER A 297 8.47 30.18 -2.86
C SER A 297 8.41 29.86 -1.35
N ARG A 298 7.31 29.21 -0.90
CA ARG A 298 7.04 28.90 0.51
C ARG A 298 7.83 27.70 1.02
N CYS A 299 8.20 26.76 0.16
CA CYS A 299 9.08 25.62 0.48
C CYS A 299 10.54 25.83 0.04
N GLY A 300 10.93 27.02 -0.41
CA GLY A 300 12.32 27.33 -0.80
C GLY A 300 12.77 26.71 -2.12
N VAL A 301 11.81 26.31 -2.97
CA VAL A 301 12.06 25.83 -4.33
C VAL A 301 12.30 27.03 -5.24
N ALA A 302 13.49 27.09 -5.84
CA ALA A 302 13.86 28.20 -6.70
C ALA A 302 12.97 28.24 -7.95
N HIS A 303 12.54 29.45 -8.32
CA HIS A 303 11.68 29.72 -9.47
C HIS A 303 12.08 31.05 -10.13
N PRO A 304 11.67 31.33 -11.38
CA PRO A 304 11.79 32.66 -11.99
C PRO A 304 11.22 33.77 -11.10
N GLU A 305 11.86 34.94 -11.07
CA GLU A 305 11.15 36.14 -10.64
C GLU A 305 10.01 36.40 -11.63
N THR A 306 8.83 36.69 -11.11
CA THR A 306 7.57 36.69 -11.87
C THR A 306 6.79 37.96 -11.62
N LEU A 307 6.31 38.60 -12.69
CA LEU A 307 5.23 39.58 -12.67
C LEU A 307 4.03 38.97 -13.41
N ALA A 308 2.89 38.83 -12.72
CA ALA A 308 1.70 38.17 -13.23
C ALA A 308 0.51 39.13 -13.33
N PHE A 309 -0.17 39.12 -14.48
CA PHE A 309 -1.41 39.84 -14.74
C PHE A 309 -2.54 38.80 -14.90
N ARG A 310 -3.53 38.81 -14.00
CA ARG A 310 -4.57 37.77 -13.91
C ARG A 310 -5.94 38.32 -14.29
N LEU A 311 -6.66 37.65 -15.18
CA LEU A 311 -8.00 38.06 -15.58
C LEU A 311 -9.05 37.33 -14.73
N ALA A 312 -9.82 38.07 -13.92
CA ALA A 312 -10.87 37.54 -13.05
C ALA A 312 -10.46 36.23 -12.30
N PRO A 313 -9.36 36.24 -11.51
CA PRO A 313 -8.80 35.02 -10.94
C PRO A 313 -9.77 34.35 -9.96
N GLN A 314 -9.90 33.03 -10.03
CA GLN A 314 -10.71 32.25 -9.09
C GLN A 314 -10.13 32.22 -7.66
N ARG A 315 -8.88 32.68 -7.49
CA ARG A 315 -8.12 32.60 -6.24
C ARG A 315 -7.18 33.78 -6.08
N PHE A 316 -7.20 34.41 -4.91
CA PHE A 316 -6.22 35.42 -4.53
C PHE A 316 -4.82 34.80 -4.34
N VAL A 317 -3.79 35.45 -4.89
CA VAL A 317 -2.38 35.11 -4.66
C VAL A 317 -1.67 36.39 -4.19
N PRO A 318 -1.06 36.40 -2.99
CA PRO A 318 -0.42 37.60 -2.47
C PRO A 318 0.86 37.93 -3.25
N SER A 319 1.11 39.21 -3.46
CA SER A 319 2.41 39.67 -3.95
C SER A 319 3.49 39.52 -2.87
N ILE A 320 4.65 39.00 -3.26
CA ILE A 320 5.89 38.92 -2.48
C ILE A 320 7.06 39.47 -3.31
N ASP A 321 8.26 39.57 -2.73
CA ASP A 321 9.41 40.22 -3.39
C ASP A 321 9.74 39.63 -4.77
N THR A 322 9.65 38.31 -4.92
CA THR A 322 9.97 37.55 -6.14
C THR A 322 8.76 37.28 -7.05
N ILE A 323 7.53 37.50 -6.59
CA ILE A 323 6.29 37.24 -7.34
C ILE A 323 5.33 38.41 -7.12
N ARG A 324 5.14 39.25 -8.14
CA ARG A 324 4.21 40.39 -8.12
C ARG A 324 2.97 40.00 -8.91
N VAL A 325 1.78 40.23 -8.35
CA VAL A 325 0.50 39.79 -8.92
C VAL A 325 -0.48 40.97 -8.98
N PHE A 326 -1.07 41.18 -10.15
CA PHE A 326 -2.06 42.22 -10.44
C PHE A 326 -3.30 41.64 -11.10
N GLU A 327 -4.47 42.22 -10.81
CA GLU A 327 -5.72 41.83 -11.45
C GLU A 327 -6.02 42.76 -12.63
N VAL A 328 -6.47 42.17 -13.74
CA VAL A 328 -6.78 42.85 -14.99
C VAL A 328 -8.27 43.17 -15.04
N ASP A 329 -8.63 44.42 -15.31
CA ASP A 329 -10.02 44.80 -15.55
C ASP A 329 -10.51 44.20 -16.89
N ARG A 330 -11.66 43.50 -16.88
CA ARG A 330 -12.29 42.94 -18.10
C ARG A 330 -12.51 44.00 -19.20
N CYS A 331 -12.60 45.27 -18.85
CA CYS A 331 -12.72 46.38 -19.81
C CYS A 331 -11.46 46.61 -20.67
N MET A 332 -10.30 46.04 -20.30
CA MET A 332 -9.03 46.22 -21.03
C MET A 332 -9.03 45.51 -22.39
N LYS A 333 -9.78 44.40 -22.55
CA LYS A 333 -9.99 43.65 -23.81
C LYS A 333 -10.69 44.41 -24.95
N ARG A 334 -10.93 45.72 -24.81
CA ARG A 334 -11.77 46.50 -25.74
C ARG A 334 -11.18 47.89 -26.08
N LYS A 335 -9.95 47.94 -26.60
CA LYS A 335 -9.36 49.20 -27.13
C LYS A 335 -8.64 49.16 -28.49
N LYS A 336 -8.65 48.07 -29.25
CA LYS A 336 -8.17 48.03 -30.66
C LYS A 336 -9.32 48.12 -31.70
N SER A 337 -10.15 49.18 -31.70
CA SER A 337 -11.16 49.37 -32.78
C SER A 337 -11.68 50.81 -33.07
N GLN A 338 -11.07 51.88 -32.55
CA GLN A 338 -11.50 53.27 -32.84
C GLN A 338 -10.36 54.27 -33.09
N THR A 339 -9.47 53.98 -34.03
CA THR A 339 -8.63 55.00 -34.71
C THR A 339 -8.31 54.54 -36.15
N GLY A 340 -9.29 54.64 -37.06
CA GLY A 340 -9.06 54.21 -38.45
C GLY A 340 -10.23 54.44 -39.42
N ASN A 341 -10.12 55.53 -40.18
CA ASN A 341 -10.75 55.82 -41.48
C ASN A 341 -12.24 56.21 -41.65
N SER A 342 -12.36 57.15 -42.60
CA SER A 342 -13.49 57.50 -43.48
C SER A 342 -14.82 57.97 -42.87
N MET A 343 -15.03 59.28 -43.02
CA MET A 343 -16.35 59.85 -43.31
C MET A 343 -17.06 59.06 -44.41
N GLN A 344 -18.30 58.64 -44.15
CA GLN A 344 -19.36 58.72 -45.16
C GLN A 344 -20.71 58.91 -44.46
N ASN A 345 -21.55 59.77 -45.04
CA ASN A 345 -22.92 59.95 -44.58
C ASN A 345 -23.71 58.67 -44.85
N ASP A 346 -24.60 58.27 -43.94
CA ASP A 346 -25.98 58.16 -44.37
C ASP A 346 -26.99 58.41 -43.23
N SER A 347 -28.24 58.61 -43.65
CA SER A 347 -29.30 59.26 -42.88
C SER A 347 -30.50 58.34 -42.61
N ARG A 348 -31.31 58.73 -41.60
CA ARG A 348 -32.74 58.38 -41.31
C ARG A 348 -33.01 57.29 -40.24
N GLY A 349 -34.13 57.48 -39.52
CA GLY A 349 -34.80 56.45 -38.70
C GLY A 349 -34.60 56.60 -37.18
N ASN A 350 -35.07 57.66 -36.51
CA ASN A 350 -36.44 57.87 -36.02
C ASN A 350 -36.93 56.90 -34.92
N ASN A 351 -37.28 57.47 -33.75
CA ASN A 351 -38.21 56.96 -32.71
C ASN A 351 -37.80 55.75 -31.84
N SER A 352 -38.13 55.70 -30.53
CA SER A 352 -38.81 56.69 -29.67
C SER A 352 -38.70 56.37 -28.16
N ASN A 353 -38.95 57.41 -27.34
CA ASN A 353 -39.35 57.43 -25.92
C ASN A 353 -38.30 57.02 -24.87
N MET A 354 -37.82 57.91 -23.99
CA MET A 354 -38.48 58.78 -22.97
C MET A 354 -38.75 58.07 -21.63
N GLN A 355 -37.92 58.34 -20.63
CA GLN A 355 -38.18 59.26 -19.49
C GLN A 355 -36.91 59.28 -18.60
N ASN A 356 -36.23 60.42 -18.42
CA ASN A 356 -36.44 61.40 -17.33
C ASN A 356 -36.51 60.73 -15.95
N THR A 357 -35.54 60.93 -15.05
CA THR A 357 -35.18 62.18 -14.33
C THR A 357 -33.74 62.10 -13.78
N SER A 358 -33.03 63.13 -13.28
CA SER A 358 -33.04 64.60 -13.46
C SER A 358 -31.75 65.19 -12.82
N ASN A 359 -31.19 66.26 -13.41
CA ASN A 359 -30.07 67.15 -12.98
C ASN A 359 -29.80 67.27 -11.45
N GLY A 360 -28.58 67.55 -10.94
CA GLY A 360 -27.28 67.97 -11.51
C GLY A 360 -26.29 68.19 -10.33
N PRO A 361 -25.25 69.07 -10.39
CA PRO A 361 -24.71 69.85 -11.50
C PRO A 361 -23.28 69.40 -11.90
N VAL A 362 -22.68 70.09 -12.88
CA VAL A 362 -21.27 69.94 -13.27
C VAL A 362 -20.39 70.81 -12.36
N GLU A 363 -19.40 70.22 -11.69
CA GLU A 363 -18.22 70.92 -11.18
C GLU A 363 -16.97 70.53 -11.95
N SER A 364 -16.04 71.48 -12.09
CA SER A 364 -14.88 71.39 -12.97
C SER A 364 -13.56 71.28 -12.20
N HIS A 365 -12.71 70.32 -12.62
CA HIS A 365 -11.28 70.18 -12.25
C HIS A 365 -11.02 69.68 -10.81
N PRO A 366 -9.90 68.97 -10.53
CA PRO A 366 -8.61 69.04 -11.24
C PRO A 366 -8.00 67.71 -11.72
N THR A 367 -6.84 67.85 -12.36
CA THR A 367 -5.87 66.79 -12.66
C THR A 367 -5.50 65.99 -11.41
N GLY A 368 -6.00 64.76 -11.31
CA GLY A 368 -5.72 63.82 -10.22
C GLY A 368 -4.84 62.66 -10.67
N THR A 369 -3.83 62.34 -9.87
CA THR A 369 -2.95 61.17 -10.02
C THR A 369 -3.73 59.86 -10.18
N PHE A 370 -3.40 59.08 -11.22
CA PHE A 370 -3.98 57.76 -11.46
C PHE A 370 -3.57 56.76 -10.37
N THR A 371 -4.41 56.61 -9.35
CA THR A 371 -4.25 55.59 -8.30
C THR A 371 -5.04 54.33 -8.65
N ALA A 372 -4.39 53.18 -8.48
CA ALA A 372 -5.02 51.87 -8.42
C ALA A 372 -6.27 51.87 -7.52
N LYS A 373 -7.36 51.23 -7.96
CA LYS A 373 -8.45 50.86 -7.05
C LYS A 373 -8.05 49.60 -6.31
N HIS A 374 -7.96 49.70 -4.99
CA HIS A 374 -7.99 48.52 -4.12
C HIS A 374 -9.41 47.92 -4.15
N ILE A 375 -9.48 46.60 -4.32
CA ILE A 375 -10.69 45.81 -4.04
C ILE A 375 -10.64 45.36 -2.58
N GLU A 376 -11.80 45.14 -1.96
CA GLU A 376 -11.96 44.73 -0.55
C GLU A 376 -11.18 43.46 -0.15
N ASN A 377 -10.76 42.63 -1.11
CA ASN A 377 -9.94 41.43 -0.90
C ASN A 377 -8.41 41.66 -1.04
N GLY A 378 -7.94 42.91 -1.13
CA GLY A 378 -6.51 43.25 -1.19
C GLY A 378 -5.87 43.22 -2.59
N GLY A 379 -6.65 42.91 -3.63
CA GLY A 379 -6.23 43.01 -5.03
C GLY A 379 -6.09 44.47 -5.51
N VAL A 380 -5.17 44.69 -6.46
CA VAL A 380 -5.02 45.95 -7.20
C VAL A 380 -5.53 45.75 -8.62
N VAL A 381 -6.58 46.49 -9.00
CA VAL A 381 -7.05 46.53 -10.40
C VAL A 381 -6.08 47.37 -11.22
N CYS A 382 -5.46 46.74 -12.20
CA CYS A 382 -4.53 47.36 -13.12
C CYS A 382 -5.28 48.12 -14.23
N THR A 383 -4.84 49.33 -14.53
CA THR A 383 -5.19 50.05 -15.78
C THR A 383 -4.03 49.91 -16.78
N HIS A 384 -4.20 50.19 -18.07
CA HIS A 384 -3.10 50.04 -19.06
C HIS A 384 -1.84 50.81 -18.64
N ALA A 385 -2.01 52.05 -18.16
CA ALA A 385 -0.90 52.86 -17.67
C ALA A 385 -0.23 52.28 -16.41
N ALA A 386 -1.00 51.63 -15.53
CA ALA A 386 -0.44 50.94 -14.35
C ALA A 386 0.27 49.63 -14.74
N MET A 387 -0.23 48.90 -15.74
CA MET A 387 0.40 47.70 -16.29
C MET A 387 1.76 48.03 -16.90
N GLU A 388 1.82 49.04 -17.77
CA GLU A 388 3.08 49.55 -18.32
C GLU A 388 4.06 49.98 -17.22
N LEU A 389 3.57 50.68 -16.19
CA LEU A 389 4.39 51.15 -15.08
C LEU A 389 4.97 49.98 -14.27
N GLU A 390 4.18 48.96 -13.96
CA GLU A 390 4.65 47.80 -13.20
C GLU A 390 5.58 46.89 -14.04
N ILE A 391 5.36 46.76 -15.36
CA ILE A 391 6.34 46.14 -16.27
C ILE A 391 7.66 46.92 -16.21
N ARG A 392 7.65 48.25 -16.34
CA ARG A 392 8.85 49.09 -16.24
C ARG A 392 9.52 48.96 -14.87
N ASN A 393 8.76 48.93 -13.77
CA ASN A 393 9.29 48.77 -12.41
C ASN A 393 9.96 47.39 -12.22
N PHE A 394 9.33 46.33 -12.72
CA PHE A 394 9.86 44.97 -12.68
C PHE A 394 11.15 44.84 -13.48
N LEU A 395 11.17 45.31 -14.73
CA LEU A 395 12.35 45.25 -15.61
C LEU A 395 13.56 46.07 -15.10
N ASN A 396 13.32 47.10 -14.28
CA ASN A 396 14.36 47.90 -13.65
C ASN A 396 14.84 47.38 -12.28
N LYS A 397 14.30 46.25 -11.78
CA LYS A 397 14.82 45.62 -10.55
C LYS A 397 16.30 45.26 -10.70
N PRO A 398 17.18 45.51 -9.70
CA PRO A 398 18.60 45.15 -9.78
C PRO A 398 18.90 43.67 -10.03
N SER A 399 17.99 42.76 -9.65
CA SER A 399 18.08 41.31 -9.88
C SER A 399 17.66 40.86 -11.29
N ILE A 400 16.98 41.73 -12.04
CA ILE A 400 16.42 41.51 -13.38
C ILE A 400 17.19 42.30 -14.45
N LEU A 401 17.84 43.41 -14.05
CA LEU A 401 18.67 44.24 -14.91
C LEU A 401 19.68 43.39 -15.70
N ASN A 402 19.76 43.63 -17.01
CA ASN A 402 20.59 42.89 -17.97
C ASN A 402 20.22 41.41 -18.21
N ARG A 403 19.07 40.92 -17.71
CA ARG A 403 18.58 39.55 -17.99
C ARG A 403 17.56 39.53 -19.13
N LYS A 404 17.50 38.42 -19.87
CA LYS A 404 16.42 38.16 -20.83
C LYS A 404 15.09 37.95 -20.11
N ILE A 405 14.00 38.23 -20.81
CA ILE A 405 12.63 38.17 -20.28
C ILE A 405 11.82 37.19 -21.11
N VAL A 406 10.96 36.42 -20.44
CA VAL A 406 9.97 35.54 -21.06
C VAL A 406 8.60 36.12 -20.79
N VAL A 407 7.79 36.31 -21.85
CA VAL A 407 6.37 36.62 -21.71
C VAL A 407 5.58 35.40 -22.17
N LYS A 408 4.63 34.93 -21.37
CA LYS A 408 3.83 33.74 -21.71
C LYS A 408 2.43 33.76 -21.09
N PRO A 409 1.42 33.16 -21.74
CA PRO A 409 0.15 32.87 -21.09
C PRO A 409 0.29 31.71 -20.09
N ALA A 410 -0.65 31.63 -19.15
CA ALA A 410 -0.76 30.59 -18.15
C ALA A 410 -2.25 30.34 -17.84
N GLY A 411 -2.72 29.14 -18.13
CA GLY A 411 -4.11 28.71 -17.98
C GLY A 411 -4.37 27.43 -18.75
N PRO A 412 -5.54 26.78 -18.53
CA PRO A 412 -5.87 25.49 -19.15
C PRO A 412 -6.00 25.53 -20.67
N SER A 413 -6.13 26.72 -21.29
CA SER A 413 -6.20 26.85 -22.75
C SER A 413 -4.82 26.89 -23.44
N HIS A 414 -3.71 26.90 -22.69
CA HIS A 414 -2.36 27.23 -23.20
C HIS A 414 -1.34 26.12 -22.94
N TYR A 415 -1.37 25.11 -23.81
CA TYR A 415 -0.43 23.98 -23.87
C TYR A 415 0.71 24.23 -24.90
N GLY A 416 1.69 23.32 -24.97
CA GLY A 416 2.69 23.28 -26.06
C GLY A 416 3.64 24.48 -26.20
N SER A 417 3.79 25.32 -25.17
CA SER A 417 4.50 26.61 -25.24
C SER A 417 3.90 27.62 -26.25
N ILE A 418 2.65 27.45 -26.65
CA ILE A 418 1.96 28.37 -27.58
C ILE A 418 1.86 29.76 -26.92
N GLY A 419 2.21 30.80 -27.68
CA GLY A 419 2.18 32.19 -27.21
C GLY A 419 3.33 32.61 -26.28
N VAL A 420 4.35 31.75 -26.07
CA VAL A 420 5.59 32.13 -25.35
C VAL A 420 6.47 32.99 -26.26
N THR A 421 6.94 34.14 -25.75
CA THR A 421 7.91 35.03 -26.43
C THR A 421 9.11 35.34 -25.56
N PHE A 422 10.26 35.58 -26.21
CA PHE A 422 11.54 35.87 -25.56
C PHE A 422 12.04 37.27 -25.95
N HIS A 423 12.51 38.05 -24.99
CA HIS A 423 12.90 39.44 -25.18
C HIS A 423 14.28 39.71 -24.60
N ASP A 424 15.13 40.40 -25.36
CA ASP A 424 16.49 40.76 -24.94
C ASP A 424 16.50 41.90 -23.90
N PRO A 425 17.55 42.02 -23.07
CA PRO A 425 17.57 42.97 -21.97
C PRO A 425 17.36 44.42 -22.43
N GLY A 426 16.54 45.18 -21.69
CA GLY A 426 16.20 46.56 -22.04
C GLY A 426 15.10 46.74 -23.10
N SER A 427 14.59 45.65 -23.70
CA SER A 427 13.54 45.67 -24.73
C SER A 427 12.12 45.94 -24.18
N ILE A 428 11.97 46.95 -23.30
CA ILE A 428 10.76 47.25 -22.53
C ILE A 428 9.50 47.32 -23.43
N LYS A 429 9.58 48.00 -24.57
CA LYS A 429 8.44 48.12 -25.49
C LYS A 429 7.99 46.75 -26.01
N SER A 430 8.93 45.91 -26.43
CA SER A 430 8.61 44.57 -26.98
C SER A 430 7.95 43.67 -25.93
N VAL A 431 8.32 43.80 -24.64
CA VAL A 431 7.65 43.11 -23.53
C VAL A 431 6.22 43.63 -23.32
N ILE A 432 5.99 44.94 -23.41
CA ILE A 432 4.64 45.54 -23.30
C ILE A 432 3.76 45.07 -24.46
N ASP A 433 4.25 45.19 -25.71
CA ASP A 433 3.53 44.78 -26.92
C ASP A 433 3.09 43.29 -26.83
N ALA A 434 3.97 42.41 -26.32
CA ALA A 434 3.66 40.99 -26.12
C ALA A 434 2.64 40.70 -25.00
N VAL A 435 2.62 41.50 -23.93
CA VAL A 435 1.57 41.40 -22.90
C VAL A 435 0.22 41.87 -23.46
N GLU A 436 0.19 42.95 -24.22
CA GLU A 436 -1.03 43.46 -24.86
C GLU A 436 -1.63 42.44 -25.85
N ASP A 437 -0.80 41.81 -26.68
CA ASP A 437 -1.25 40.80 -27.64
C ASP A 437 -1.71 39.47 -26.99
N LEU A 438 -1.38 39.23 -25.72
CA LEU A 438 -1.91 38.11 -24.93
C LEU A 438 -3.19 38.49 -24.14
N LEU A 439 -3.38 39.75 -23.77
CA LEU A 439 -4.58 40.21 -23.05
C LEU A 439 -5.88 39.93 -23.81
N ASP A 440 -5.83 40.07 -25.14
CA ASP A 440 -6.94 39.76 -26.03
C ASP A 440 -7.21 38.24 -26.17
N LYS A 441 -6.25 37.38 -25.78
CA LYS A 441 -6.28 35.91 -25.98
C LYS A 441 -6.58 35.10 -24.73
N ILE A 442 -6.18 35.56 -23.53
CA ILE A 442 -6.47 34.87 -22.27
C ILE A 442 -7.97 34.90 -21.93
N ILE A 443 -8.51 33.89 -21.26
CA ILE A 443 -9.91 33.87 -20.75
C ILE A 443 -9.98 34.08 -19.23
N ASP A 444 -11.20 34.17 -18.67
CA ASP A 444 -11.39 34.34 -17.22
C ASP A 444 -10.73 33.18 -16.45
N GLY A 445 -10.01 33.50 -15.37
CA GLY A 445 -9.19 32.57 -14.59
C GLY A 445 -7.73 32.49 -15.03
N GLU A 446 -7.42 32.84 -16.28
CA GLU A 446 -6.07 32.75 -16.85
C GLU A 446 -5.20 33.97 -16.50
N SER A 447 -3.91 33.85 -16.77
CA SER A 447 -2.89 34.83 -16.40
C SER A 447 -1.83 35.02 -17.50
N ILE A 448 -1.21 36.19 -17.56
CA ILE A 448 -0.01 36.46 -18.36
C ILE A 448 1.15 36.62 -17.39
N LEU A 449 2.26 35.93 -17.69
CA LEU A 449 3.47 35.93 -16.88
C LEU A 449 4.58 36.66 -17.64
N VAL A 450 5.17 37.66 -17.00
CA VAL A 450 6.43 38.29 -17.39
C VAL A 450 7.49 37.78 -16.41
N GLU A 451 8.31 36.83 -16.85
CA GLU A 451 9.28 36.11 -16.03
C GLU A 451 10.72 36.45 -16.42
N THR A 452 11.65 36.40 -15.45
CA THR A 452 13.08 36.33 -15.75
C THR A 452 13.41 35.04 -16.49
N PHE A 453 14.17 35.13 -17.59
CA PHE A 453 14.71 33.95 -18.25
C PHE A 453 15.67 33.19 -17.31
N VAL A 454 15.43 31.87 -17.19
CA VAL A 454 16.32 30.97 -16.45
C VAL A 454 17.39 30.50 -17.41
N GLU A 455 18.64 30.92 -17.19
CA GLU A 455 19.76 30.48 -18.01
C GLU A 455 20.13 29.03 -17.69
N PRO A 456 19.99 28.08 -18.63
CA PRO A 456 20.36 26.69 -18.40
C PRO A 456 21.88 26.51 -18.40
N ILE A 457 22.36 25.43 -17.79
CA ILE A 457 23.75 25.00 -17.91
C ILE A 457 24.12 24.72 -19.38
N ASN A 458 25.27 25.23 -19.82
CA ASN A 458 25.82 24.93 -21.14
C ASN A 458 26.70 23.68 -21.07
N PRO A 459 26.66 22.77 -22.06
CA PRO A 459 27.57 21.64 -22.15
C PRO A 459 29.05 22.06 -22.14
N ARG A 460 29.84 21.42 -21.28
CA ARG A 460 31.28 21.66 -21.14
C ARG A 460 32.09 20.68 -22.00
N PRO A 461 33.29 21.06 -22.49
CA PRO A 461 34.13 20.15 -23.26
C PRO A 461 34.55 18.91 -22.45
N VAL A 462 34.15 17.72 -22.91
CA VAL A 462 34.53 16.44 -22.30
C VAL A 462 36.01 16.13 -22.62
N ARG A 463 36.84 15.95 -21.60
CA ARG A 463 38.25 15.53 -21.79
C ARG A 463 38.30 14.04 -22.14
N GLY A 464 38.89 13.70 -23.29
CA GLY A 464 39.22 12.31 -23.67
C GLY A 464 38.72 11.87 -25.04
N ILE A 465 37.79 12.61 -25.67
CA ILE A 465 37.41 12.38 -27.07
C ILE A 465 38.50 12.96 -27.99
N SER A 466 38.87 12.22 -29.04
CA SER A 466 40.09 12.45 -29.83
C SER A 466 40.27 13.88 -30.34
N ASP A 467 41.53 14.34 -30.37
CA ASP A 467 41.94 15.71 -30.70
C ASP A 467 41.50 16.25 -32.08
N ASN A 468 40.94 15.41 -32.96
CA ASN A 468 40.45 15.82 -34.28
C ASN A 468 39.16 16.66 -34.24
N ILE A 469 38.47 16.79 -33.11
CA ILE A 469 37.31 17.70 -32.94
C ILE A 469 37.69 18.98 -32.16
N LYS A 470 38.96 19.44 -32.25
CA LYS A 470 39.41 20.72 -31.69
C LYS A 470 39.23 21.92 -32.62
N ARG A 471 38.02 22.10 -33.21
CA ARG A 471 37.65 23.31 -33.97
C ARG A 471 36.22 23.83 -33.77
N SER A 472 35.75 23.89 -32.52
CA SER A 472 34.76 24.90 -32.13
C SER A 472 35.04 25.41 -30.71
N LYS A 473 35.37 26.70 -30.58
CA LYS A 473 35.15 27.49 -29.34
C LYS A 473 33.69 27.98 -29.27
N GLY A 474 32.78 27.24 -29.91
CA GLY A 474 31.38 27.56 -29.99
C GLY A 474 30.62 26.83 -28.90
N ASP A 475 29.77 27.56 -28.19
CA ASP A 475 28.62 27.04 -27.46
C ASP A 475 27.94 25.95 -28.33
N SER A 476 27.77 24.76 -27.73
CA SER A 476 27.37 23.54 -28.44
C SER A 476 25.97 23.57 -29.04
N GLY A 477 25.19 24.61 -28.76
CA GLY A 477 23.85 24.75 -29.32
C GLY A 477 22.79 23.94 -28.61
N LEU A 478 23.09 23.30 -27.47
CA LEU A 478 22.19 22.38 -26.77
C LEU A 478 21.79 22.90 -25.39
N THR A 479 20.60 22.52 -24.94
CA THR A 479 20.06 22.75 -23.60
C THR A 479 19.26 21.54 -23.12
N CYS A 480 19.02 21.42 -21.81
CA CYS A 480 18.24 20.32 -21.23
C CYS A 480 17.12 20.82 -20.31
N ARG A 481 15.93 20.22 -20.43
CA ARG A 481 14.81 20.38 -19.48
C ARG A 481 14.73 19.11 -18.64
N VAL A 482 14.83 19.25 -17.32
CA VAL A 482 14.76 18.13 -16.36
C VAL A 482 13.31 17.99 -15.90
N ARG A 483 12.70 16.82 -16.07
CA ARG A 483 11.34 16.52 -15.58
C ARG A 483 11.44 15.54 -14.42
N ALA A 484 10.93 15.91 -13.26
CA ALA A 484 10.87 15.06 -12.08
C ALA A 484 9.42 14.77 -11.71
N THR A 485 9.08 13.50 -11.59
CA THR A 485 7.73 13.07 -11.21
C THR A 485 7.75 12.64 -9.74
N ALA A 486 6.77 13.11 -8.97
CA ALA A 486 6.57 12.69 -7.59
C ALA A 486 5.12 12.29 -7.35
N CYS A 487 4.96 11.28 -6.51
CA CYS A 487 3.64 10.79 -6.11
C CYS A 487 3.59 10.53 -4.60
N LYS A 488 2.38 10.35 -4.08
CA LYS A 488 2.17 9.84 -2.72
C LYS A 488 2.55 8.36 -2.67
N ASP A 489 3.36 7.97 -1.69
CA ASP A 489 3.50 6.59 -1.25
C ASP A 489 2.28 6.14 -0.43
N PHE A 490 2.30 4.87 -0.02
CA PHE A 490 1.22 4.24 0.75
C PHE A 490 1.01 4.82 2.15
N ASP A 491 2.02 5.51 2.72
CA ASP A 491 1.91 6.29 3.96
C ASP A 491 1.33 7.70 3.69
N GLY A 492 1.08 8.05 2.43
CA GLY A 492 0.63 9.36 1.99
C GLY A 492 1.74 10.42 1.88
N LYS A 493 3.02 10.02 1.93
CA LYS A 493 4.18 10.91 1.86
C LYS A 493 4.63 11.11 0.41
N PRO A 494 5.14 12.29 0.04
CA PRO A 494 5.79 12.50 -1.24
C PRO A 494 7.02 11.63 -1.44
N VAL A 495 7.12 11.00 -2.61
CA VAL A 495 8.32 10.34 -3.11
C VAL A 495 8.52 10.76 -4.57
N CYS A 496 9.69 11.29 -4.90
CA CYS A 496 10.09 11.50 -6.29
C CYS A 496 10.47 10.14 -6.90
N SER A 497 9.61 9.60 -7.76
CA SER A 497 9.79 8.26 -8.33
C SER A 497 10.90 8.24 -9.38
N ILE A 498 10.84 9.16 -10.35
CA ILE A 498 11.74 9.19 -11.51
C ILE A 498 12.13 10.62 -11.90
N ILE A 499 13.32 10.76 -12.48
CA ILE A 499 13.79 11.99 -13.12
C ILE A 499 14.24 11.67 -14.54
N THR A 500 13.62 12.32 -15.51
CA THR A 500 13.94 12.26 -16.93
C THR A 500 14.47 13.61 -17.42
N CYS A 501 15.10 13.63 -18.58
CA CYS A 501 15.64 14.82 -19.20
C CYS A 501 15.35 14.80 -20.71
N GLY A 502 14.77 15.89 -21.21
CA GLY A 502 14.72 16.18 -22.64
C GLY A 502 15.90 17.07 -23.03
N VAL A 503 16.65 16.68 -24.06
CA VAL A 503 17.77 17.47 -24.60
C VAL A 503 17.42 17.91 -26.02
N ALA A 504 17.52 19.22 -26.28
CA ALA A 504 17.21 19.82 -27.57
C ALA A 504 18.16 20.97 -27.90
N SER A 505 18.00 21.56 -29.08
CA SER A 505 18.70 22.78 -29.46
C SER A 505 18.24 23.97 -28.61
N LYS A 506 19.18 24.77 -28.11
CA LYS A 506 18.92 26.05 -27.40
C LYS A 506 18.16 27.08 -28.26
N HIS A 507 18.07 26.84 -29.57
CA HIS A 507 17.39 27.72 -30.52
C HIS A 507 15.89 27.42 -30.66
N ALA A 508 15.38 26.37 -30.01
CA ALA A 508 13.96 26.01 -29.96
C ALA A 508 13.49 25.85 -28.51
N PRO A 509 12.19 26.02 -28.21
CA PRO A 509 11.61 25.62 -26.93
C PRO A 509 11.82 24.13 -26.69
N VAL A 510 12.02 23.71 -25.42
CA VAL A 510 12.15 22.28 -25.07
C VAL A 510 10.86 21.79 -24.44
N HIS A 511 10.21 20.81 -25.07
CA HIS A 511 8.96 20.19 -24.64
C HIS A 511 9.01 18.66 -24.88
N GLY A 512 7.95 17.94 -24.51
CA GLY A 512 7.90 16.47 -24.67
C GLY A 512 8.00 16.06 -26.15
N ASP A 513 7.17 16.68 -26.98
CA ASP A 513 6.96 16.32 -28.40
C ASP A 513 8.19 16.56 -29.30
N ASN A 514 9.21 17.25 -28.80
CA ASN A 514 10.45 17.53 -29.53
C ASN A 514 11.73 17.01 -28.85
N THR A 515 11.61 16.12 -27.85
CA THR A 515 12.76 15.47 -27.22
C THR A 515 12.58 13.97 -27.05
N VAL A 516 13.68 13.23 -27.13
CA VAL A 516 13.73 11.84 -26.65
C VAL A 516 14.15 11.87 -25.18
N PRO A 517 13.41 11.24 -24.26
CA PRO A 517 13.76 11.25 -22.85
C PRO A 517 15.01 10.41 -22.58
N GLN A 518 15.89 10.92 -21.72
CA GLN A 518 17.07 10.22 -21.21
C GLN A 518 17.22 10.45 -19.70
N THR A 519 18.11 9.71 -19.04
CA THR A 519 18.33 9.86 -17.60
C THR A 519 19.03 11.20 -17.28
N LEU A 520 18.80 11.72 -16.07
CA LEU A 520 19.56 12.87 -15.55
C LEU A 520 21.08 12.57 -15.53
N ASP A 521 21.46 11.36 -15.13
CA ASP A 521 22.87 10.97 -15.04
C ASP A 521 23.59 11.05 -16.39
N THR A 522 23.02 10.46 -17.44
CA THR A 522 23.54 10.54 -18.81
C THR A 522 23.60 11.99 -19.30
N THR A 523 22.57 12.79 -18.99
CA THR A 523 22.52 14.21 -19.38
C THR A 523 23.69 14.98 -18.76
N LEU A 524 23.90 14.84 -17.45
CA LEU A 524 24.99 15.52 -16.74
C LEU A 524 26.37 15.10 -17.24
N GLN A 525 26.57 13.81 -17.57
CA GLN A 525 27.82 13.32 -18.19
C GLN A 525 28.08 13.98 -19.55
N THR A 526 27.08 13.99 -20.44
CA THR A 526 27.16 14.61 -21.78
C THR A 526 27.40 16.12 -21.70
N PHE A 527 26.91 16.78 -20.65
CA PHE A 527 27.14 18.20 -20.38
C PHE A 527 28.50 18.45 -19.67
N GLY A 528 29.35 17.42 -19.52
CA GLY A 528 30.71 17.52 -19.00
C GLY A 528 30.82 17.57 -17.48
N ILE A 529 29.76 17.21 -16.74
CA ILE A 529 29.74 17.12 -15.28
C ILE A 529 30.09 15.69 -14.89
N SER A 530 31.38 15.34 -14.97
CA SER A 530 31.85 13.97 -14.80
C SER A 530 31.85 13.46 -13.36
N ASP A 531 32.02 14.35 -12.37
CA ASP A 531 32.11 13.98 -10.94
C ASP A 531 30.81 13.30 -10.44
N PRO A 532 30.85 12.01 -10.05
CA PRO A 532 29.67 11.28 -9.59
C PRO A 532 29.05 11.83 -8.30
N SER A 533 29.83 12.56 -7.48
CA SER A 533 29.37 13.17 -6.23
C SER A 533 28.55 14.43 -6.51
N VAL A 534 29.04 15.27 -7.44
CA VAL A 534 28.30 16.45 -7.90
C VAL A 534 27.00 16.04 -8.59
N ARG A 535 27.02 15.01 -9.44
CA ARG A 535 25.81 14.47 -10.09
C ARG A 535 24.78 13.98 -9.08
N ARG A 536 25.19 13.19 -8.08
CA ARG A 536 24.30 12.76 -6.99
C ARG A 536 23.73 13.91 -6.18
N ASN A 537 24.52 14.95 -5.90
CA ASN A 537 24.02 16.13 -5.18
C ASN A 537 22.95 16.88 -6.00
N ILE A 538 23.14 17.02 -7.32
CA ILE A 538 22.14 17.62 -8.22
C ILE A 538 20.86 16.77 -8.26
N GLU A 539 20.98 15.45 -8.39
CA GLU A 539 19.83 14.54 -8.37
C GLU A 539 19.06 14.65 -7.04
N GLN A 540 19.76 14.64 -5.90
CA GLN A 540 19.14 14.77 -4.58
C GLN A 540 18.45 16.12 -4.38
N ASP A 541 19.02 17.23 -4.87
CA ASP A 541 18.38 18.55 -4.80
C ASP A 541 17.13 18.63 -5.70
N VAL A 542 17.14 17.99 -6.87
CA VAL A 542 15.93 17.84 -7.71
C VAL A 542 14.86 17.01 -6.98
N ARG A 543 15.18 15.79 -6.51
CA ARG A 543 14.23 14.90 -5.81
C ARG A 543 13.58 15.60 -4.63
N LYS A 544 14.42 16.18 -3.75
CA LYS A 544 13.95 16.88 -2.55
C LYS A 544 13.01 18.03 -2.87
N ARG A 545 13.32 18.86 -3.86
CA ARG A 545 12.46 20.00 -4.24
C ARG A 545 11.12 19.55 -4.80
N THR A 546 11.08 18.43 -5.51
CA THR A 546 9.84 17.83 -6.00
C THR A 546 9.00 17.29 -4.85
N GLU A 547 9.62 16.61 -3.89
CA GLU A 547 8.97 16.10 -2.67
C GLU A 547 8.45 17.24 -1.78
N ASP A 548 9.26 18.28 -1.52
CA ASP A 548 8.87 19.48 -0.76
C ASP A 548 7.73 20.26 -1.42
N THR A 549 7.66 20.25 -2.76
CA THR A 549 6.54 20.87 -3.51
C THR A 549 5.25 20.07 -3.35
N LEU A 550 5.28 18.75 -3.53
CA LEU A 550 4.11 17.90 -3.33
C LEU A 550 3.66 17.93 -1.85
N GLN A 551 4.59 17.95 -0.89
CA GLN A 551 4.27 18.12 0.54
C GLN A 551 3.50 19.43 0.78
N THR A 552 3.93 20.51 0.13
CA THR A 552 3.27 21.82 0.23
C THR A 552 1.86 21.81 -0.36
N ILE A 553 1.61 21.06 -1.44
CA ILE A 553 0.25 20.87 -1.98
C ILE A 553 -0.60 20.08 -0.97
N ILE A 554 -0.08 18.97 -0.43
CA ILE A 554 -0.75 18.12 0.55
C ILE A 554 -1.17 18.90 1.80
N ASP A 555 -0.28 19.75 2.33
CA ASP A 555 -0.55 20.53 3.54
C ASP A 555 -1.51 21.70 3.30
N GLU A 556 -1.75 22.08 2.05
CA GLU A 556 -2.82 23.01 1.67
C GLU A 556 -4.15 22.27 1.46
N GLU A 557 -4.16 21.10 0.82
CA GLU A 557 -5.34 20.24 0.68
C GLU A 557 -5.97 19.87 2.03
N LYS A 558 -5.15 19.64 3.07
CA LYS A 558 -5.61 19.41 4.44
C LYS A 558 -6.44 20.56 5.03
N LYS A 559 -6.33 21.77 4.47
CA LYS A 559 -7.08 22.98 4.88
C LYS A 559 -8.34 23.20 4.04
N MET A 560 -8.56 22.40 3.00
CA MET A 560 -9.65 22.55 2.05
C MET A 560 -10.88 21.75 2.46
N THR A 561 -12.06 22.27 2.12
CA THR A 561 -13.31 21.48 2.21
C THR A 561 -13.29 20.34 1.19
N ALA A 562 -14.14 19.32 1.39
CA ALA A 562 -14.33 18.25 0.40
C ALA A 562 -14.75 18.81 -0.97
N GLU A 563 -15.65 19.81 -0.99
CA GLU A 563 -16.10 20.49 -2.21
C GLU A 563 -14.95 21.18 -2.96
N GLN A 564 -14.07 21.89 -2.24
CA GLN A 564 -12.87 22.52 -2.81
C GLN A 564 -11.86 21.52 -3.40
N ARG A 565 -11.90 20.27 -2.93
CA ARG A 565 -11.10 19.13 -3.45
C ARG A 565 -11.81 18.34 -4.56
N GLY A 566 -13.03 18.72 -4.96
CA GLY A 566 -13.83 18.00 -5.96
C GLY A 566 -14.61 16.80 -5.42
N GLY A 567 -14.55 16.53 -4.12
CA GLY A 567 -15.25 15.42 -3.47
C GLY A 567 -14.58 15.01 -2.15
N ILE A 568 -15.25 14.15 -1.37
CA ILE A 568 -14.69 13.66 -0.09
C ILE A 568 -13.37 12.92 -0.29
N GLY A 569 -13.27 12.12 -1.37
CA GLY A 569 -12.13 11.30 -1.74
C GLY A 569 -11.07 11.97 -2.63
N GLY A 570 -11.25 13.24 -3.01
CA GLY A 570 -10.36 13.92 -3.97
C GLY A 570 -9.04 14.43 -3.36
N TYR A 571 -7.90 14.06 -3.95
CA TYR A 571 -6.57 14.54 -3.52
C TYR A 571 -5.58 14.54 -4.70
N THR A 572 -4.63 15.48 -4.76
CA THR A 572 -3.51 15.42 -5.71
C THR A 572 -2.58 14.29 -5.28
N GLU A 573 -2.47 13.21 -6.06
CA GLU A 573 -1.60 12.07 -5.70
C GLU A 573 -0.33 11.99 -6.52
N ILE A 574 -0.27 12.68 -7.66
CA ILE A 574 0.88 12.73 -8.56
C ILE A 574 1.05 14.14 -9.14
N ILE A 575 2.31 14.58 -9.26
CA ILE A 575 2.70 15.79 -9.98
C ILE A 575 3.98 15.54 -10.81
N GLY A 576 4.10 16.24 -11.92
CA GLY A 576 5.36 16.47 -12.63
C GLY A 576 5.86 17.89 -12.35
N ILE A 577 7.17 18.05 -12.18
CA ILE A 577 7.82 19.36 -12.12
C ILE A 577 8.92 19.41 -13.17
N ASP A 578 8.87 20.46 -13.99
CA ASP A 578 9.92 20.75 -14.96
C ASP A 578 10.88 21.80 -14.41
N PHE A 579 12.17 21.50 -14.46
CA PHE A 579 13.27 22.35 -14.02
C PHE A 579 14.23 22.66 -15.17
N PHE A 580 14.84 23.84 -15.12
CA PHE A 580 16.15 24.06 -15.74
C PHE A 580 17.23 23.98 -14.66
N LEU A 581 18.34 23.32 -14.97
CA LEU A 581 19.55 23.41 -14.14
C LEU A 581 20.28 24.70 -14.51
N THR A 582 20.63 25.52 -13.53
CA THR A 582 21.38 26.77 -13.71
C THR A 582 22.65 26.75 -12.87
N GLU A 583 23.65 27.56 -13.23
CA GLU A 583 24.92 27.65 -12.52
C GLU A 583 25.15 29.06 -11.98
N LYS A 584 25.51 29.18 -10.69
CA LYS A 584 25.93 30.43 -10.07
C LYS A 584 27.12 30.19 -9.17
N ASN A 585 28.20 30.96 -9.36
CA ASN A 585 29.44 30.86 -8.58
C ASN A 585 30.04 29.43 -8.53
N GLY A 586 29.89 28.64 -9.60
CA GLY A 586 30.36 27.25 -9.65
C GLY A 586 29.39 26.20 -9.05
N HIS A 587 28.27 26.63 -8.46
CA HIS A 587 27.24 25.75 -7.93
C HIS A 587 26.11 25.55 -8.95
N ILE A 588 25.80 24.30 -9.29
CA ILE A 588 24.67 23.94 -10.17
C ILE A 588 23.46 23.62 -9.29
N PHE A 589 22.31 24.22 -9.60
CA PHE A 589 21.06 23.97 -8.87
C PHE A 589 19.84 24.03 -9.82
N PRO A 590 18.75 23.32 -9.50
CA PRO A 590 17.53 23.33 -10.30
C PRO A 590 16.65 24.55 -9.97
N VAL A 591 16.02 25.10 -11.00
CA VAL A 591 15.01 26.16 -10.92
C VAL A 591 13.74 25.64 -11.58
N ALA A 592 12.66 25.53 -10.81
CA ALA A 592 11.38 25.00 -11.26
C ALA A 592 10.66 26.02 -12.15
N VAL A 593 10.16 25.56 -13.29
CA VAL A 593 9.59 26.36 -14.36
C VAL A 593 8.10 26.10 -14.53
N GLU A 594 7.65 24.87 -14.25
CA GLU A 594 6.28 24.42 -14.46
C GLU A 594 5.98 23.24 -13.53
N VAL A 595 4.74 23.16 -13.05
CA VAL A 595 4.18 22.00 -12.34
C VAL A 595 2.92 21.61 -13.09
N ASN A 596 2.67 20.31 -13.24
CA ASN A 596 1.46 19.74 -13.85
C ASN A 596 1.08 18.44 -13.14
N SER A 597 -0.12 17.91 -13.44
CA SER A 597 -0.61 16.62 -12.92
C SER A 597 -1.01 15.62 -14.01
N HIS A 598 -0.96 16.00 -15.29
CA HIS A 598 -1.37 15.19 -16.45
C HIS A 598 -0.16 14.66 -17.24
N ASP A 599 0.67 15.51 -17.86
CA ASP A 599 1.83 15.14 -18.71
C ASP A 599 3.01 14.44 -17.99
N CYS A 600 2.91 14.21 -16.69
CA CYS A 600 4.04 13.83 -15.85
C CYS A 600 4.51 12.37 -16.05
N THR A 601 3.63 11.49 -16.54
CA THR A 601 3.90 10.05 -16.73
C THR A 601 4.40 9.71 -18.14
N VAL A 602 3.96 10.43 -19.18
CA VAL A 602 4.23 10.10 -20.60
C VAL A 602 5.72 9.97 -20.92
N ASN A 603 6.51 11.01 -20.65
CA ASN A 603 7.97 10.99 -20.87
C ASN A 603 8.70 9.93 -20.03
N CYS A 604 8.13 9.56 -18.87
CA CYS A 604 8.69 8.54 -18.00
C CYS A 604 8.45 7.15 -18.59
N HIS A 605 7.22 6.89 -19.08
CA HIS A 605 6.86 5.69 -19.79
C HIS A 605 7.72 5.49 -21.05
N MET A 606 7.91 6.54 -21.87
CA MET A 606 8.76 6.47 -23.07
C MET A 606 10.21 6.08 -22.74
N LEU A 607 10.77 6.55 -21.62
CA LEU A 607 12.11 6.15 -21.18
C LEU A 607 12.16 4.66 -20.77
N GLU A 608 11.13 4.16 -20.10
CA GLU A 608 11.00 2.74 -19.73
C GLU A 608 10.90 1.85 -20.99
N CYS A 609 10.09 2.25 -21.99
CA CYS A 609 10.00 1.56 -23.29
C CYS A 609 11.35 1.47 -24.00
N LEU A 610 12.09 2.58 -24.09
CA LEU A 610 13.39 2.63 -24.77
C LEU A 610 14.43 1.74 -24.07
N ALA A 611 14.40 1.67 -22.74
CA ALA A 611 15.27 0.78 -21.97
C ALA A 611 14.98 -0.71 -22.26
N ASP A 612 13.70 -1.07 -22.37
CA ASP A 612 13.31 -2.44 -22.72
C ASP A 612 13.70 -2.85 -24.14
N MET A 613 13.47 -1.99 -25.15
CA MET A 613 13.88 -2.28 -26.54
C MET A 613 15.37 -2.64 -26.65
N VAL A 614 16.24 -1.98 -25.87
CA VAL A 614 17.68 -2.29 -25.81
C VAL A 614 17.93 -3.64 -25.11
N HIS A 615 17.19 -3.95 -24.05
CA HIS A 615 17.27 -5.24 -23.35
C HIS A 615 16.87 -6.40 -24.27
N GLN A 616 15.73 -6.29 -24.97
CA GLN A 616 15.27 -7.29 -25.95
C GLN A 616 16.30 -7.49 -27.08
N CYS A 617 16.82 -6.41 -27.67
CA CYS A 617 17.89 -6.49 -28.67
C CYS A 617 19.15 -7.20 -28.14
N THR A 618 19.49 -7.02 -26.86
CA THR A 618 20.66 -7.64 -26.22
C THR A 618 20.44 -9.15 -26.03
N ILE A 619 19.24 -9.58 -25.64
CA ILE A 619 18.88 -11.01 -25.54
C ILE A 619 18.88 -11.69 -26.91
N LEU A 620 18.29 -11.04 -27.93
CA LEU A 620 18.24 -11.58 -29.30
C LEU A 620 19.64 -11.75 -29.90
N ASN A 621 20.53 -10.76 -29.74
CA ASN A 621 21.94 -10.87 -30.15
C ASN A 621 22.76 -11.84 -29.26
N GLY A 622 22.36 -12.01 -27.99
CA GLY A 622 22.99 -12.96 -27.05
C GLY A 622 22.89 -14.43 -27.47
N ARG A 623 21.92 -14.80 -28.32
CA ARG A 623 21.85 -16.15 -28.93
C ARG A 623 22.74 -16.34 -30.17
N VAL A 624 23.44 -15.30 -30.64
CA VAL A 624 24.33 -15.34 -31.82
C VAL A 624 25.79 -14.95 -31.50
N LEU A 625 26.03 -14.26 -30.39
CA LEU A 625 27.36 -13.77 -29.97
C LEU A 625 28.30 -14.86 -29.36
N SER A 626 28.19 -16.11 -29.81
CA SER A 626 29.16 -17.18 -29.50
C SER A 626 30.09 -17.55 -30.67
N SER A 627 29.90 -16.97 -31.88
CA SER A 627 30.61 -17.42 -33.09
C SER A 627 31.25 -16.34 -33.98
N VAL A 628 31.07 -15.04 -33.71
CA VAL A 628 31.47 -13.95 -34.65
C VAL A 628 32.51 -12.97 -34.08
N TYR A 629 33.35 -13.40 -33.12
CA TYR A 629 34.54 -12.65 -32.70
C TYR A 629 35.75 -13.58 -32.44
N GLN A 630 36.26 -14.20 -33.50
CA GLN A 630 37.71 -14.48 -33.57
C GLN A 630 38.39 -13.29 -34.26
N PRO A 631 39.16 -12.45 -33.55
CA PRO A 631 39.97 -11.43 -34.18
C PRO A 631 41.18 -12.08 -34.86
N SER A 632 41.05 -12.35 -36.16
CA SER A 632 42.20 -12.67 -37.00
C SER A 632 43.04 -11.42 -37.27
N GLU A 633 44.36 -11.61 -37.27
CA GLU A 633 45.40 -10.66 -37.70
C GLU A 633 45.92 -9.60 -36.70
N LYS A 634 46.98 -10.03 -36.00
CA LYS A 634 48.29 -9.35 -35.92
C LYS A 634 48.29 -7.81 -35.94
N ILE A 635 48.42 -7.22 -34.74
CA ILE A 635 49.24 -6.00 -34.57
C ILE A 635 50.35 -6.29 -33.57
N SER A 636 51.59 -6.26 -34.05
CA SER A 636 52.80 -6.37 -33.24
C SER A 636 53.19 -5.00 -32.69
N GLY A 637 53.16 -4.81 -31.38
CA GLY A 637 53.59 -3.56 -30.75
C GLY A 637 53.59 -3.66 -29.23
N VAL A 638 54.77 -3.83 -28.63
CA VAL A 638 54.94 -3.92 -27.18
C VAL A 638 54.86 -2.52 -26.56
N CYS A 639 53.98 -2.32 -25.58
CA CYS A 639 54.39 -1.65 -24.34
C CYS A 639 53.53 -2.13 -23.17
N SER A 640 54.21 -2.60 -22.12
CA SER A 640 53.59 -3.06 -20.89
C SER A 640 53.33 -1.90 -19.94
N ASP A 641 52.11 -1.78 -19.42
CA ASP A 641 51.95 -1.18 -18.10
C ASP A 641 50.82 -1.82 -17.29
N LYS A 642 51.06 -1.99 -15.98
CA LYS A 642 50.22 -2.78 -15.07
C LYS A 642 49.61 -1.89 -13.97
N SER A 643 48.54 -1.15 -14.25
CA SER A 643 47.71 -0.57 -13.17
C SER A 643 46.38 0.04 -13.64
N SER A 644 45.32 -0.78 -13.71
CA SER A 644 43.94 -0.35 -13.44
C SER A 644 42.99 -1.54 -13.36
N GLN A 645 42.87 -2.15 -12.18
CA GLN A 645 41.68 -2.93 -11.84
C GLN A 645 40.52 -1.95 -11.65
N TYR A 646 39.84 -1.60 -12.74
CA TYR A 646 38.46 -1.14 -12.62
C TYR A 646 37.61 -2.35 -12.24
N GLU A 647 37.10 -2.34 -11.02
CA GLU A 647 36.09 -3.29 -10.56
C GLU A 647 34.92 -3.28 -11.56
N ARG A 648 34.74 -4.37 -12.30
CA ARG A 648 33.47 -4.64 -12.97
C ARG A 648 32.46 -4.87 -11.87
N ARG A 649 31.65 -3.85 -11.58
CA ARG A 649 30.39 -4.07 -10.87
C ARG A 649 29.57 -5.04 -11.71
N ASP A 650 29.06 -6.07 -11.07
CA ASP A 650 28.05 -6.95 -11.66
C ASP A 650 26.75 -6.14 -11.83
N CYS A 651 26.66 -5.41 -12.94
CA CYS A 651 25.41 -4.82 -13.41
C CYS A 651 24.52 -5.95 -13.92
N VAL A 652 23.87 -6.64 -12.98
CA VAL A 652 22.68 -7.45 -13.27
C VAL A 652 21.68 -6.50 -13.93
N MET A 653 21.46 -6.70 -15.23
CA MET A 653 20.40 -5.98 -15.96
C MET A 653 19.06 -6.41 -15.34
N PRO A 654 18.20 -5.48 -14.90
CA PRO A 654 16.87 -5.83 -14.39
C PRO A 654 16.08 -6.58 -15.47
N LYS A 655 15.19 -7.49 -15.05
CA LYS A 655 14.32 -8.21 -16.00
C LYS A 655 13.38 -7.21 -16.68
N VAL A 656 12.96 -7.49 -17.92
CA VAL A 656 11.94 -6.71 -18.66
C VAL A 656 10.74 -6.33 -17.79
N GLU A 657 10.21 -7.30 -17.03
CA GLU A 657 9.06 -7.12 -16.13
C GLU A 657 9.30 -6.12 -14.97
N GLU A 658 10.56 -5.82 -14.63
CA GLU A 658 10.92 -4.87 -13.56
C GLU A 658 11.06 -3.42 -14.07
N ILE A 659 11.33 -3.23 -15.37
CA ILE A 659 11.61 -1.94 -16.02
C ILE A 659 10.33 -1.11 -16.19
N PHE A 660 9.27 -1.71 -16.73
CA PHE A 660 8.00 -1.03 -16.91
C PHE A 660 7.34 -0.68 -15.57
N GLY A 661 6.74 0.51 -15.51
CA GLY A 661 5.90 0.94 -14.39
C GLY A 661 6.64 1.55 -13.21
N GLN A 662 7.98 1.63 -13.24
CA GLN A 662 8.78 2.17 -12.13
C GLN A 662 8.36 3.59 -11.73
N CYS A 663 8.04 4.44 -12.71
CA CYS A 663 7.62 5.83 -12.50
C CYS A 663 6.31 5.98 -11.71
N VAL A 664 5.39 5.00 -11.81
CA VAL A 664 4.05 5.01 -11.19
C VAL A 664 3.90 3.98 -10.06
N ARG A 665 4.90 3.13 -9.84
CA ARG A 665 4.89 2.04 -8.85
C ARG A 665 4.49 2.43 -7.42
N PRO A 666 4.96 3.56 -6.83
CA PRO A 666 4.50 3.99 -5.52
C PRO A 666 3.05 4.47 -5.56
N TRP A 667 2.64 5.17 -6.62
CA TRP A 667 1.28 5.66 -6.83
C TRP A 667 0.27 4.51 -6.96
N VAL A 668 0.57 3.46 -7.73
CA VAL A 668 -0.24 2.22 -7.80
C VAL A 668 -0.46 1.65 -6.41
N ARG A 669 0.59 1.55 -5.58
CA ARG A 669 0.44 1.06 -4.20
C ARG A 669 -0.51 1.93 -3.38
N THR A 670 -0.50 3.25 -3.58
CA THR A 670 -1.42 4.20 -2.94
C THR A 670 -2.87 3.99 -3.40
N MET A 671 -3.11 3.78 -4.70
CA MET A 671 -4.44 3.43 -5.24
C MET A 671 -5.00 2.17 -4.60
N LEU A 672 -4.19 1.10 -4.56
CA LEU A 672 -4.59 -0.18 -3.97
C LEU A 672 -4.84 -0.04 -2.47
N THR A 673 -3.99 0.70 -1.75
CA THR A 673 -4.16 0.93 -0.31
C THR A 673 -5.49 1.63 -0.05
N ARG A 674 -5.78 2.72 -0.77
CA ARG A 674 -7.01 3.51 -0.66
C ARG A 674 -8.27 2.76 -1.09
N SER A 675 -8.19 1.94 -2.14
CA SER A 675 -9.28 1.05 -2.55
C SER A 675 -9.62 0.03 -1.44
N GLN A 676 -8.61 -0.52 -0.78
CA GLN A 676 -8.79 -1.46 0.32
C GLN A 676 -9.33 -0.78 1.58
N ASP A 677 -8.91 0.45 1.88
CA ASP A 677 -9.49 1.25 2.98
C ASP A 677 -10.96 1.61 2.70
N TYR A 678 -11.29 1.98 1.46
CA TYR A 678 -12.68 2.22 1.06
C TYR A 678 -13.56 0.96 1.19
N LEU A 679 -13.04 -0.23 0.85
CA LEU A 679 -13.76 -1.51 1.04
C LEU A 679 -13.93 -1.93 2.50
N LEU A 680 -13.04 -1.46 3.41
CA LEU A 680 -13.17 -1.65 4.86
C LEU A 680 -14.04 -0.59 5.54
N GLN A 681 -14.20 0.58 4.93
CA GLN A 681 -14.91 1.69 5.55
C GLN A 681 -16.36 1.32 5.83
N ASP A 682 -16.85 1.73 7.01
CA ASP A 682 -18.21 1.50 7.50
C ASP A 682 -18.57 0.02 7.79
N LYS A 683 -17.72 -0.95 7.45
CA LYS A 683 -17.90 -2.40 7.70
C LYS A 683 -18.12 -2.72 9.16
N MET A 684 -19.06 -3.62 9.44
CA MET A 684 -19.34 -4.09 10.80
C MET A 684 -18.74 -5.48 11.03
N ILE A 685 -17.76 -5.58 11.94
CA ILE A 685 -17.01 -6.83 12.18
C ILE A 685 -17.25 -7.33 13.60
N LEU A 686 -17.64 -8.60 13.70
CA LEU A 686 -17.79 -9.33 14.96
C LEU A 686 -16.44 -9.86 15.45
N VAL A 687 -15.99 -9.38 16.60
CA VAL A 687 -14.81 -9.90 17.30
C VAL A 687 -15.27 -10.72 18.51
N ILE A 688 -14.87 -11.99 18.57
CA ILE A 688 -15.17 -12.87 19.72
C ILE A 688 -13.96 -12.97 20.62
N GLY A 689 -14.10 -12.59 21.89
CA GLY A 689 -13.03 -12.56 22.89
C GLY A 689 -12.12 -11.35 22.71
N ALA A 690 -12.12 -10.47 23.71
CA ALA A 690 -11.21 -9.33 23.80
C ALA A 690 -9.83 -9.73 24.35
N GLY A 691 -9.81 -10.82 25.14
CA GLY A 691 -8.62 -11.47 25.66
C GLY A 691 -8.51 -11.44 27.19
N GLY A 692 -7.45 -12.05 27.70
CA GLY A 692 -7.22 -12.22 29.13
C GLY A 692 -7.22 -10.90 29.92
N TYR A 693 -7.97 -10.87 31.01
CA TYR A 693 -8.10 -9.73 31.91
C TYR A 693 -7.60 -10.07 33.32
N SER A 694 -6.73 -9.24 33.89
CA SER A 694 -6.42 -9.29 35.32
C SER A 694 -7.51 -8.53 36.10
N ASN A 695 -8.26 -9.23 36.97
CA ASN A 695 -9.29 -8.64 37.85
C ASN A 695 -8.69 -7.80 39.01
N LYS A 696 -7.62 -7.03 38.76
CA LYS A 696 -6.76 -6.45 39.79
C LYS A 696 -6.74 -4.91 39.79
N PHE A 697 -7.60 -4.38 40.67
CA PHE A 697 -7.57 -3.08 41.36
C PHE A 697 -8.23 -1.86 40.69
N ILE A 698 -9.27 -1.37 41.38
CA ILE A 698 -10.03 -0.14 41.11
C ILE A 698 -9.55 1.05 41.97
N LEU A 699 -8.66 0.80 42.94
CA LEU A 699 -8.39 1.69 44.08
C LEU A 699 -7.22 2.68 43.94
N PRO A 700 -6.06 2.35 43.34
CA PRO A 700 -4.92 3.28 43.28
C PRO A 700 -5.27 4.59 42.54
N SER A 701 -5.86 4.47 41.36
CA SER A 701 -6.22 5.62 40.51
C SER A 701 -7.33 6.50 41.11
N ALA A 702 -8.18 5.95 41.99
CA ALA A 702 -9.21 6.75 42.67
C ALA A 702 -8.60 7.79 43.62
N LEU A 703 -7.47 7.47 44.26
CA LEU A 703 -6.77 8.37 45.18
C LEU A 703 -6.00 9.47 44.44
N GLU A 704 -5.32 9.13 43.34
CA GLU A 704 -4.60 10.12 42.51
C GLU A 704 -5.54 11.13 41.84
N MET A 705 -6.76 10.71 41.50
CA MET A 705 -7.80 11.59 40.93
C MET A 705 -8.60 12.38 41.98
N GLY A 706 -8.19 12.34 43.26
CA GLY A 706 -8.82 13.13 44.34
C GLY A 706 -10.21 12.64 44.78
N VAL A 707 -10.60 11.41 44.45
CA VAL A 707 -11.90 10.86 44.83
C VAL A 707 -11.92 10.55 46.33
N LYS A 708 -12.82 11.20 47.08
CA LYS A 708 -13.03 10.91 48.51
C LYS A 708 -13.71 9.56 48.72
N VAL A 709 -12.91 8.51 48.90
CA VAL A 709 -13.37 7.19 49.33
C VAL A 709 -13.91 7.29 50.77
N SER A 710 -15.23 7.17 50.94
CA SER A 710 -15.89 7.32 52.25
C SER A 710 -16.08 5.99 53.00
N HIS A 711 -16.10 4.86 52.28
CA HIS A 711 -16.33 3.52 52.81
C HIS A 711 -15.54 2.49 52.01
N ILE A 712 -15.00 1.45 52.67
CA ILE A 712 -14.29 0.33 52.04
C ILE A 712 -14.93 -0.97 52.51
N PHE A 713 -15.33 -1.82 51.55
CA PHE A 713 -15.82 -3.17 51.79
C PHE A 713 -14.82 -4.19 51.24
N GLY A 714 -14.52 -5.25 51.98
CA GLY A 714 -13.56 -6.27 51.56
C GLY A 714 -13.83 -7.64 52.15
N GLY A 715 -13.77 -8.67 51.31
CA GLY A 715 -13.82 -10.08 51.69
C GLY A 715 -12.46 -10.76 51.53
N TYR A 716 -12.07 -11.55 52.53
CA TYR A 716 -10.89 -12.43 52.64
C TYR A 716 -9.47 -11.89 52.35
N SER A 717 -8.56 -12.22 53.26
CA SER A 717 -7.08 -12.12 53.17
C SER A 717 -6.41 -10.73 53.31
N ASN A 718 -7.07 -9.74 53.91
CA ASN A 718 -6.43 -8.45 54.24
C ASN A 718 -5.54 -8.52 55.49
N LYS A 719 -4.27 -8.95 55.33
CA LYS A 719 -3.24 -8.85 56.39
C LYS A 719 -2.40 -7.56 56.34
N PHE A 720 -2.57 -6.74 55.30
CA PHE A 720 -1.69 -5.58 55.02
C PHE A 720 -2.38 -4.23 54.81
N ILE A 721 -3.72 -4.13 54.78
CA ILE A 721 -4.43 -2.87 54.49
C ILE A 721 -4.61 -1.97 55.74
N TRP A 722 -4.66 -2.56 56.93
CA TRP A 722 -5.14 -1.86 58.14
C TRP A 722 -4.14 -0.92 58.85
N PRO A 723 -2.82 -1.20 58.90
CA PRO A 723 -1.86 -0.26 59.49
C PRO A 723 -1.86 1.09 58.75
N SER A 724 -1.80 1.05 57.41
CA SER A 724 -1.78 2.24 56.56
C SER A 724 -3.06 3.08 56.69
N ALA A 725 -4.24 2.43 56.78
CA ALA A 725 -5.51 3.14 56.95
C ALA A 725 -5.60 3.93 58.29
N LEU A 726 -4.96 3.42 59.35
CA LEU A 726 -4.92 4.07 60.67
C LEU A 726 -3.85 5.18 60.73
N GLU A 727 -2.69 4.99 60.12
CA GLU A 727 -1.68 6.07 59.95
C GLU A 727 -2.21 7.23 59.11
N MET A 728 -3.12 6.96 58.16
CA MET A 728 -3.78 7.97 57.32
C MET A 728 -5.01 8.64 57.97
N GLY A 729 -5.27 8.39 59.26
CA GLY A 729 -6.29 9.12 60.04
C GLY A 729 -7.75 8.73 59.75
N VAL A 730 -8.01 7.59 59.12
CA VAL A 730 -9.37 7.15 58.77
C VAL A 730 -10.15 6.71 60.00
N LYS A 731 -11.31 7.31 60.25
CA LYS A 731 -12.23 6.89 61.32
C LYS A 731 -12.92 5.55 60.98
N VAL A 732 -12.38 4.45 61.51
CA VAL A 732 -13.02 3.13 61.43
C VAL A 732 -14.22 3.08 62.37
N SER A 733 -15.43 3.15 61.82
CA SER A 733 -16.70 3.13 62.58
C SER A 733 -17.33 1.73 62.70
N HIS A 734 -16.95 0.79 61.84
CA HIS A 734 -17.53 -0.55 61.72
C HIS A 734 -16.45 -1.58 61.35
N ILE A 735 -16.59 -2.83 61.80
CA ILE A 735 -15.68 -3.95 61.51
C ILE A 735 -16.49 -5.11 60.93
N TYR A 736 -16.00 -5.71 59.83
CA TYR A 736 -16.60 -6.87 59.16
C TYR A 736 -15.58 -8.03 59.10
N GLY A 737 -16.03 -9.29 59.10
CA GLY A 737 -15.12 -10.44 59.02
C GLY A 737 -15.77 -11.76 58.61
N GLY A 738 -15.10 -12.50 57.73
CA GLY A 738 -15.38 -13.91 57.40
C GLY A 738 -14.62 -14.90 58.28
N TYR A 739 -14.79 -16.20 58.04
CA TYR A 739 -14.22 -17.30 58.85
C TYR A 739 -12.68 -17.26 58.93
N SER A 740 -12.13 -16.65 59.98
CA SER A 740 -10.79 -16.96 60.54
C SER A 740 -10.45 -16.24 61.86
N ASN A 741 -11.27 -15.32 62.36
CA ASN A 741 -10.85 -14.39 63.42
C ASN A 741 -11.34 -14.76 64.83
N LYS A 742 -10.76 -15.84 65.39
CA LYS A 742 -10.98 -16.24 66.80
C LYS A 742 -10.25 -15.36 67.84
N PHE A 743 -9.51 -14.33 67.39
CA PHE A 743 -8.55 -13.56 68.20
C PHE A 743 -8.74 -12.03 68.19
N ILE A 744 -9.75 -11.48 67.50
CA ILE A 744 -9.89 -10.01 67.31
C ILE A 744 -10.96 -9.37 68.21
N TRP A 745 -11.95 -10.14 68.67
CA TRP A 745 -13.13 -9.59 69.36
C TRP A 745 -12.87 -8.96 70.75
N PRO A 746 -11.94 -9.44 71.60
CA PRO A 746 -11.68 -8.81 72.90
C PRO A 746 -11.18 -7.36 72.76
N SER A 747 -10.19 -7.13 71.90
CA SER A 747 -9.58 -5.80 71.73
C SER A 747 -10.50 -4.78 71.05
N ALA A 748 -11.41 -5.22 70.16
CA ALA A 748 -12.39 -4.32 69.55
C ALA A 748 -13.43 -3.78 70.56
N LEU A 749 -13.76 -4.58 71.59
CA LEU A 749 -14.67 -4.17 72.66
C LEU A 749 -14.00 -3.25 73.68
N GLU A 750 -12.73 -3.49 74.04
CA GLU A 750 -11.94 -2.58 74.89
C GLU A 750 -11.76 -1.19 74.25
N MET A 751 -11.81 -1.09 72.92
CA MET A 751 -11.70 0.18 72.18
C MET A 751 -13.06 0.86 71.89
N GLY A 752 -14.17 0.38 72.48
CA GLY A 752 -15.46 1.08 72.48
C GLY A 752 -16.29 0.99 71.19
N VAL A 753 -15.99 0.03 70.30
CA VAL A 753 -16.70 -0.14 69.02
C VAL A 753 -18.06 -0.83 69.24
N LYS A 754 -19.16 -0.24 68.72
CA LYS A 754 -20.50 -0.86 68.75
C LYS A 754 -20.70 -1.83 67.59
N VAL A 755 -21.30 -2.98 67.87
CA VAL A 755 -21.72 -4.00 66.88
C VAL A 755 -23.25 -3.98 66.78
N SER A 756 -23.81 -3.98 65.55
CA SER A 756 -25.26 -3.82 65.33
C SER A 756 -25.94 -4.87 64.45
N HIS A 757 -25.25 -5.50 63.49
CA HIS A 757 -25.84 -6.54 62.59
C HIS A 757 -24.79 -7.59 62.16
N ILE A 758 -25.25 -8.79 61.74
CA ILE A 758 -24.43 -9.93 61.31
C ILE A 758 -25.11 -10.63 60.11
N TYR A 759 -24.46 -10.74 58.94
CA TYR A 759 -24.95 -11.51 57.77
C TYR A 759 -23.81 -12.12 56.93
N GLY A 760 -24.12 -13.20 56.19
CA GLY A 760 -23.17 -14.06 55.44
C GLY A 760 -23.07 -13.78 53.93
N GLY A 761 -22.20 -14.53 53.24
CA GLY A 761 -21.77 -14.23 51.86
C GLY A 761 -22.30 -15.13 50.72
N TYR A 762 -21.63 -15.02 49.57
CA TYR A 762 -21.97 -15.49 48.22
C TYR A 762 -23.09 -14.70 47.48
N SER A 763 -22.82 -14.43 46.18
CA SER A 763 -23.62 -13.68 45.20
C SER A 763 -23.75 -12.16 45.41
N ASN A 764 -23.40 -11.37 44.38
CA ASN A 764 -23.65 -9.93 44.30
C ASN A 764 -23.82 -9.48 42.82
N LYS A 765 -24.84 -10.04 42.16
CA LYS A 765 -25.18 -9.77 40.75
C LYS A 765 -26.11 -8.55 40.56
N PHE A 766 -26.42 -7.79 41.62
CA PHE A 766 -27.62 -6.94 41.69
C PHE A 766 -27.44 -5.47 42.16
N ILE A 767 -26.22 -4.96 42.33
CA ILE A 767 -26.01 -3.59 42.85
C ILE A 767 -25.80 -2.53 41.72
N TRP A 768 -25.40 -2.96 40.52
CA TRP A 768 -24.93 -2.05 39.47
C TRP A 768 -25.96 -1.22 38.70
N PRO A 769 -27.22 -1.66 38.46
CA PRO A 769 -28.20 -0.85 37.74
C PRO A 769 -28.43 0.54 38.36
N SER A 770 -28.51 0.60 39.70
CA SER A 770 -28.74 1.84 40.44
C SER A 770 -27.56 2.83 40.40
N ALA A 771 -26.34 2.37 40.11
CA ALA A 771 -25.18 3.27 40.03
C ALA A 771 -25.15 4.07 38.71
N LEU A 772 -25.71 3.52 37.63
CA LEU A 772 -25.82 4.16 36.32
C LEU A 772 -26.95 5.20 36.30
N GLU A 773 -28.10 4.91 36.95
CA GLU A 773 -29.20 5.86 37.12
C GLU A 773 -28.80 7.11 37.93
N MET A 774 -27.77 7.02 38.78
CA MET A 774 -27.29 8.13 39.61
C MET A 774 -26.24 9.04 38.93
N GLY A 775 -25.99 8.87 37.62
CA GLY A 775 -25.21 9.83 36.82
C GLY A 775 -23.70 9.88 37.12
N VAL A 776 -23.12 8.78 37.62
CA VAL A 776 -21.69 8.69 37.92
C VAL A 776 -20.87 8.70 36.61
N LYS A 777 -20.10 9.76 36.39
CA LYS A 777 -19.13 9.81 35.27
C LYS A 777 -17.90 8.95 35.57
N VAL A 778 -17.65 7.95 34.73
CA VAL A 778 -16.43 7.13 34.71
C VAL A 778 -15.35 7.87 33.92
N SER A 779 -14.11 7.90 34.43
CA SER A 779 -13.00 8.64 33.81
C SER A 779 -12.00 7.78 33.04
N HIS A 780 -11.59 6.59 33.52
CA HIS A 780 -10.73 5.63 32.77
C HIS A 780 -10.92 4.16 33.25
N ILE A 781 -10.67 3.19 32.37
CA ILE A 781 -10.64 1.72 32.61
C ILE A 781 -9.54 1.11 31.71
N TYR A 782 -8.77 0.12 32.19
CA TYR A 782 -7.75 -0.58 31.39
C TYR A 782 -7.71 -2.10 31.66
N GLY A 783 -7.12 -2.84 30.71
CA GLY A 783 -6.79 -4.27 30.80
C GLY A 783 -5.87 -4.69 29.64
N GLY A 784 -5.30 -5.90 29.70
CA GLY A 784 -4.65 -6.61 28.58
C GLY A 784 -3.69 -5.79 27.69
N TYR A 785 -2.52 -5.41 28.20
CA TYR A 785 -1.59 -4.48 27.52
C TYR A 785 -1.22 -4.90 26.08
N SER A 786 -0.87 -6.16 25.84
CA SER A 786 -0.43 -6.67 24.52
C SER A 786 -1.45 -6.54 23.39
N LYS A 787 -2.75 -6.43 23.68
CA LYS A 787 -3.84 -6.42 22.68
C LYS A 787 -4.63 -5.10 22.63
N LYS A 788 -4.25 -4.11 23.43
CA LYS A 788 -4.91 -2.79 23.51
C LYS A 788 -4.94 -2.01 22.19
N PHE A 789 -3.96 -2.23 21.30
CA PHE A 789 -3.86 -1.55 20.01
C PHE A 789 -5.00 -1.88 19.02
N ILE A 790 -5.65 -3.04 19.16
CA ILE A 790 -6.64 -3.55 18.19
C ILE A 790 -7.83 -2.58 18.05
N TRP A 791 -8.36 -2.11 19.17
CA TRP A 791 -9.58 -1.31 19.22
C TRP A 791 -9.42 0.09 18.59
N PRO A 792 -8.40 0.90 18.95
CA PRO A 792 -8.17 2.17 18.27
C PRO A 792 -7.76 1.99 16.81
N SER A 793 -6.93 1.00 16.46
CA SER A 793 -6.55 0.80 15.05
C SER A 793 -7.72 0.33 14.15
N ALA A 794 -8.69 -0.42 14.67
CA ALA A 794 -9.90 -0.74 13.92
C ALA A 794 -10.76 0.51 13.66
N LEU A 795 -10.86 1.40 14.66
CA LEU A 795 -11.54 2.69 14.53
C LEU A 795 -10.83 3.63 13.53
N GLU A 796 -9.49 3.68 13.55
CA GLU A 796 -8.67 4.41 12.57
C GLU A 796 -8.87 3.90 11.13
N MET A 797 -9.13 2.60 10.95
CA MET A 797 -9.47 1.98 9.67
C MET A 797 -10.95 2.15 9.28
N GLY A 798 -11.76 2.85 10.08
CA GLY A 798 -13.18 3.09 9.79
C GLY A 798 -14.11 1.88 9.99
N VAL A 799 -13.65 0.85 10.70
CA VAL A 799 -14.39 -0.40 10.98
C VAL A 799 -15.22 -0.26 12.25
N LYS A 800 -16.47 -0.72 12.22
CA LYS A 800 -17.39 -0.78 13.36
C LYS A 800 -17.27 -2.15 14.04
N VAL A 801 -16.60 -2.20 15.18
CA VAL A 801 -16.41 -3.46 15.92
C VAL A 801 -17.64 -3.78 16.79
N VAL A 802 -18.20 -4.98 16.61
CA VAL A 802 -19.11 -5.61 17.58
C VAL A 802 -18.28 -6.61 18.38
N LEU A 803 -18.21 -6.44 19.70
CA LEU A 803 -17.38 -7.27 20.57
C LEU A 803 -18.25 -8.18 21.45
N VAL A 804 -18.02 -9.48 21.37
CA VAL A 804 -18.54 -10.47 22.33
C VAL A 804 -17.44 -10.80 23.33
N GLU A 805 -17.73 -10.63 24.62
CA GLU A 805 -16.76 -10.83 25.70
C GLU A 805 -17.50 -11.25 27.01
N SER A 806 -16.85 -12.04 27.85
CA SER A 806 -17.43 -12.55 29.11
C SER A 806 -17.31 -11.57 30.27
N ASN A 807 -16.30 -10.70 30.25
CA ASN A 807 -16.13 -9.67 31.26
C ASN A 807 -16.92 -8.38 30.90
N PRO A 808 -18.04 -8.06 31.59
CA PRO A 808 -18.82 -6.84 31.32
C PRO A 808 -18.06 -5.54 31.62
N MET A 809 -16.93 -5.61 32.32
CA MET A 809 -16.06 -4.46 32.64
C MET A 809 -14.83 -4.36 31.71
N HIS A 810 -14.76 -5.15 30.65
CA HIS A 810 -13.60 -5.14 29.75
C HIS A 810 -13.45 -3.76 29.08
N PHE A 811 -12.26 -3.14 29.18
CA PHE A 811 -12.02 -1.75 28.77
C PHE A 811 -12.41 -1.46 27.30
N ALA A 812 -12.27 -2.45 26.42
CA ALA A 812 -12.62 -2.34 25.01
C ALA A 812 -14.12 -2.05 24.79
N GLY A 813 -15.00 -2.36 25.73
CA GLY A 813 -16.44 -2.05 25.65
C GLY A 813 -16.75 -0.57 25.44
N ASN A 814 -15.84 0.33 25.85
CA ASN A 814 -15.94 1.79 25.61
C ASN A 814 -15.28 2.26 24.30
N LEU A 815 -14.61 1.36 23.57
CA LEU A 815 -13.84 1.66 22.34
C LEU A 815 -14.47 1.03 21.08
N VAL A 816 -15.39 0.09 21.25
CA VAL A 816 -16.08 -0.65 20.17
C VAL A 816 -17.44 -0.03 19.85
N HIS A 817 -17.99 -0.33 18.68
CA HIS A 817 -19.30 0.16 18.26
C HIS A 817 -20.44 -0.46 19.08
N ARG A 818 -20.34 -1.76 19.38
CA ARG A 818 -21.28 -2.48 20.24
C ARG A 818 -20.54 -3.50 21.12
N PHE A 819 -20.98 -3.66 22.35
CA PHE A 819 -20.47 -4.64 23.31
C PHE A 819 -21.59 -5.57 23.76
N ILE A 820 -21.37 -6.88 23.67
CA ILE A 820 -22.30 -7.96 24.00
C ILE A 820 -21.63 -8.86 25.06
N CYS A 821 -22.29 -9.00 26.22
CA CYS A 821 -21.74 -9.75 27.36
C CYS A 821 -22.24 -11.20 27.37
N ILE A 822 -21.41 -12.15 26.96
CA ILE A 822 -21.74 -13.60 26.93
C ILE A 822 -20.59 -14.40 27.55
N ASP A 823 -20.92 -15.38 28.39
CA ASP A 823 -19.93 -16.34 28.91
C ASP A 823 -19.46 -17.25 27.76
N ILE A 824 -18.19 -17.09 27.38
CA ILE A 824 -17.53 -17.78 26.27
C ILE A 824 -16.24 -18.48 26.74
N GLU A 825 -15.97 -18.56 28.06
CA GLU A 825 -14.75 -19.20 28.58
C GLU A 825 -14.80 -20.74 28.57
N ASN A 826 -16.01 -21.31 28.56
CA ASN A 826 -16.23 -22.76 28.54
C ASN A 826 -16.35 -23.28 27.11
N HIS A 827 -15.22 -23.55 26.46
CA HIS A 827 -15.18 -24.01 25.06
C HIS A 827 -15.75 -25.41 24.80
N LYS A 828 -16.14 -26.15 25.85
CA LYS A 828 -17.00 -27.35 25.71
C LYS A 828 -18.43 -27.01 25.31
N GLN A 829 -18.82 -25.74 25.39
CA GLN A 829 -20.15 -25.22 25.05
C GLN A 829 -20.14 -24.32 23.82
N ASP A 830 -19.05 -24.29 23.02
CA ASP A 830 -18.92 -23.43 21.82
C ASP A 830 -20.14 -23.49 20.89
N HIS A 831 -20.77 -24.66 20.70
CA HIS A 831 -22.01 -24.77 19.92
C HIS A 831 -23.20 -24.00 20.53
N SER A 832 -23.39 -24.08 21.85
CA SER A 832 -24.44 -23.31 22.54
C SER A 832 -24.11 -21.81 22.55
N ASN A 833 -22.84 -21.47 22.76
CA ASN A 833 -22.38 -20.09 22.80
C ASN A 833 -22.55 -19.42 21.43
N ALA A 834 -22.24 -20.13 20.34
CA ALA A 834 -22.43 -19.66 18.98
C ALA A 834 -23.92 -19.40 18.66
N SER A 835 -24.83 -20.30 19.06
CA SER A 835 -26.27 -20.08 18.93
C SER A 835 -26.73 -18.83 19.68
N ILE A 836 -26.33 -18.67 20.96
CA ILE A 836 -26.68 -17.49 21.77
C ILE A 836 -26.16 -16.19 21.14
N ILE A 837 -24.94 -16.19 20.59
CA ILE A 837 -24.36 -15.03 19.89
C ILE A 837 -25.21 -14.67 18.66
N VAL A 838 -25.55 -15.64 17.82
CA VAL A 838 -26.34 -15.43 16.59
C VAL A 838 -27.78 -14.98 16.92
N GLU A 839 -28.40 -15.58 17.94
CA GLU A 839 -29.71 -15.17 18.45
C GLU A 839 -29.67 -13.72 18.95
N THR A 840 -28.68 -13.34 19.77
CA THR A 840 -28.51 -11.98 20.29
C THR A 840 -28.32 -10.95 19.17
N LEU A 841 -27.53 -11.27 18.14
CA LEU A 841 -27.36 -10.40 16.97
C LEU A 841 -28.68 -10.23 16.19
N GLY A 842 -29.49 -11.29 16.08
CA GLY A 842 -30.82 -11.22 15.49
C GLY A 842 -31.81 -10.38 16.31
N GLU A 843 -31.84 -10.56 17.63
CA GLU A 843 -32.69 -9.80 18.56
C GLU A 843 -32.35 -8.29 18.56
N GLU A 844 -31.06 -7.94 18.47
CA GLU A 844 -30.61 -6.55 18.36
C GLU A 844 -30.63 -5.99 16.92
N ASN A 845 -31.03 -6.80 15.93
CA ASN A 845 -31.05 -6.46 14.50
C ASN A 845 -29.69 -5.97 13.97
N ILE A 846 -28.61 -6.65 14.38
CA ILE A 846 -27.22 -6.35 14.03
C ILE A 846 -26.77 -7.27 12.90
N SER A 847 -26.56 -6.70 11.71
CA SER A 847 -25.92 -7.37 10.57
C SER A 847 -24.42 -7.11 10.60
N VAL A 848 -23.62 -8.16 10.44
CA VAL A 848 -22.15 -8.08 10.38
C VAL A 848 -21.62 -8.54 9.02
N ASP A 849 -20.57 -7.91 8.53
CA ASP A 849 -19.89 -8.23 7.28
C ASP A 849 -18.83 -9.33 7.44
N GLY A 850 -18.33 -9.55 8.64
CA GLY A 850 -17.26 -10.50 8.94
C GLY A 850 -17.17 -10.87 10.41
N CYS A 851 -16.55 -12.01 10.71
CA CYS A 851 -16.31 -12.48 12.08
C CYS A 851 -14.89 -13.04 12.21
N LEU A 852 -14.22 -12.72 13.33
CA LEU A 852 -12.86 -13.19 13.64
C LEU A 852 -12.57 -13.15 15.14
N THR A 853 -11.36 -13.60 15.51
CA THR A 853 -10.82 -13.38 16.85
C THR A 853 -9.32 -13.09 16.82
N PHE A 854 -8.88 -12.35 17.83
CA PHE A 854 -7.47 -12.16 18.18
C PHE A 854 -7.06 -12.99 19.41
N TRP A 855 -7.97 -13.80 19.96
CA TRP A 855 -7.77 -14.66 21.12
C TRP A 855 -7.68 -16.13 20.70
N GLU A 856 -6.66 -16.85 21.19
CA GLU A 856 -6.38 -18.23 20.75
C GLU A 856 -7.55 -19.18 21.05
N ASP A 857 -8.13 -19.05 22.24
CA ASP A 857 -9.16 -19.99 22.70
C ASP A 857 -10.50 -19.76 21.98
N CYS A 858 -10.78 -18.54 21.51
CA CYS A 858 -12.01 -18.23 20.77
C CYS A 858 -11.96 -18.60 19.28
N GLY A 859 -10.84 -19.16 18.78
CA GLY A 859 -10.67 -19.49 17.35
C GLY A 859 -11.77 -20.39 16.79
N PRO A 860 -12.04 -21.56 17.41
CA PRO A 860 -13.14 -22.43 17.02
C PRO A 860 -14.51 -21.76 17.12
N LEU A 861 -14.79 -21.04 18.21
CA LEU A 861 -16.06 -20.32 18.39
C LEU A 861 -16.32 -19.27 17.29
N ALA A 862 -15.30 -18.49 16.90
CA ALA A 862 -15.41 -17.52 15.80
C ALA A 862 -15.63 -18.19 14.44
N ALA A 863 -14.98 -19.34 14.18
CA ALA A 863 -15.22 -20.13 12.99
C ALA A 863 -16.68 -20.66 12.95
N LEU A 864 -17.21 -21.16 14.07
CA LEU A 864 -18.57 -21.65 14.14
C LEU A 864 -19.64 -20.55 13.99
N VAL A 865 -19.46 -19.39 14.60
CA VAL A 865 -20.35 -18.24 14.40
C VAL A 865 -20.28 -17.76 12.93
N SER A 866 -19.11 -17.81 12.30
CA SER A 866 -18.96 -17.51 10.87
C SER A 866 -19.76 -18.48 9.99
N GLU A 867 -19.72 -19.78 10.28
CA GLU A 867 -20.52 -20.82 9.59
C GLU A 867 -22.03 -20.57 9.74
N LEU A 868 -22.51 -20.30 10.96
CA LEU A 868 -23.93 -20.05 11.23
C LEU A 868 -24.46 -18.78 10.54
N LEU A 869 -23.64 -17.73 10.45
CA LEU A 869 -23.96 -16.48 9.77
C LEU A 869 -23.67 -16.50 8.25
N GLN A 870 -23.17 -17.61 7.71
CA GLN A 870 -22.74 -17.76 6.30
C GLN A 870 -21.68 -16.73 5.86
N LEU A 871 -20.83 -16.30 6.80
CA LEU A 871 -19.74 -15.36 6.56
C LEU A 871 -18.51 -16.07 5.98
N LYS A 872 -17.63 -15.30 5.33
CA LYS A 872 -16.35 -15.83 4.84
C LYS A 872 -15.38 -16.02 6.01
N GLY A 873 -15.10 -17.27 6.36
CA GLY A 873 -14.21 -17.63 7.46
C GLY A 873 -13.57 -19.00 7.24
N ASN A 874 -13.12 -19.61 8.35
CA ASN A 874 -12.69 -21.01 8.40
C ASN A 874 -13.83 -21.88 8.92
N THR A 875 -13.79 -23.19 8.66
CA THR A 875 -14.75 -24.11 9.28
C THR A 875 -14.44 -24.34 10.75
N TYR A 876 -15.47 -24.62 11.58
CA TYR A 876 -15.28 -24.98 12.98
C TYR A 876 -14.33 -26.17 13.11
N LYS A 877 -14.50 -27.18 12.24
CA LYS A 877 -13.66 -28.38 12.19
C LYS A 877 -12.18 -28.07 11.95
N ALA A 878 -11.86 -27.17 11.02
CA ALA A 878 -10.48 -26.79 10.73
C ALA A 878 -9.84 -25.98 11.87
N ALA A 879 -10.56 -24.99 12.40
CA ALA A 879 -10.10 -24.18 13.53
C ALA A 879 -9.88 -25.03 14.80
N TYR A 880 -10.79 -25.96 15.09
CA TYR A 880 -10.67 -26.91 16.20
C TYR A 880 -9.51 -27.90 16.00
N MET A 881 -9.27 -28.37 14.77
CA MET A 881 -8.13 -29.25 14.47
C MET A 881 -6.79 -28.54 14.72
N ALA A 882 -6.63 -27.31 14.23
CA ALA A 882 -5.43 -26.49 14.44
C ALA A 882 -5.11 -26.31 15.93
N LYS A 883 -6.15 -26.06 16.74
CA LYS A 883 -6.06 -25.84 18.19
C LYS A 883 -5.57 -27.07 18.97
N MET A 884 -5.78 -28.29 18.45
CA MET A 884 -5.39 -29.55 19.09
C MET A 884 -4.14 -30.16 18.41
N LYS A 885 -2.97 -29.98 19.04
CA LYS A 885 -1.65 -30.37 18.48
C LYS A 885 -1.58 -31.85 18.12
N SER A 886 -2.09 -32.73 18.97
CA SER A 886 -2.07 -34.17 18.72
C SER A 886 -2.92 -34.56 17.51
N SER A 887 -4.08 -33.92 17.33
CA SER A 887 -4.99 -34.13 16.20
C SER A 887 -4.37 -33.64 14.89
N THR A 888 -3.81 -32.43 14.86
CA THR A 888 -3.08 -31.90 13.70
C THR A 888 -1.94 -32.84 13.28
N GLN A 889 -1.07 -33.25 14.22
CA GLN A 889 0.06 -34.15 13.93
C GLN A 889 -0.42 -35.54 13.45
N ALA A 890 -1.49 -36.08 14.03
CA ALA A 890 -2.06 -37.36 13.61
C ALA A 890 -2.68 -37.29 12.21
N PHE A 891 -3.40 -36.21 11.89
CA PHE A 891 -3.98 -35.98 10.57
C PHE A 891 -2.90 -35.88 9.49
N LEU A 892 -1.88 -35.05 9.71
CA LEU A 892 -0.79 -34.86 8.75
C LEU A 892 0.05 -36.13 8.53
N ARG A 893 0.17 -37.01 9.54
CA ARG A 893 0.79 -38.35 9.40
C ARG A 893 -0.10 -39.39 8.72
N GLY A 894 -1.42 -39.30 8.93
CA GLY A 894 -2.39 -40.27 8.44
C GLY A 894 -2.88 -40.00 7.01
N ASN A 895 -2.62 -38.81 6.47
CA ASN A 895 -3.06 -38.38 5.16
C ASN A 895 -1.99 -38.69 4.08
N PRO A 896 -2.24 -39.65 3.16
CA PRO A 896 -1.29 -40.02 2.10
C PRO A 896 -1.42 -39.15 0.85
N ARG A 897 -2.27 -38.11 0.85
CA ARG A 897 -2.45 -37.24 -0.32
C ARG A 897 -1.13 -36.60 -0.73
N SER A 898 -0.84 -36.69 -2.02
CA SER A 898 0.21 -35.96 -2.71
C SER A 898 -0.40 -35.22 -3.88
N PHE A 899 -0.17 -33.91 -3.94
CA PHE A 899 -0.30 -33.19 -5.20
C PHE A 899 0.96 -33.45 -6.03
N PRO A 900 0.87 -33.55 -7.37
CA PRO A 900 2.04 -33.58 -8.23
C PRO A 900 2.98 -32.42 -7.87
N HIS A 901 4.27 -32.72 -7.76
CA HIS A 901 5.34 -31.76 -7.45
C HIS A 901 5.36 -31.15 -6.03
N LEU A 902 4.46 -31.53 -5.11
CA LEU A 902 4.54 -31.15 -3.69
C LEU A 902 5.02 -32.32 -2.78
N PRO A 903 5.75 -32.03 -1.68
CA PRO A 903 6.13 -33.05 -0.68
C PRO A 903 4.91 -33.69 0.00
N PHE A 904 5.08 -34.92 0.51
CA PHE A 904 4.02 -35.59 1.27
C PHE A 904 3.85 -34.97 2.67
N MET A 905 2.60 -34.80 3.14
CA MET A 905 2.29 -34.14 4.41
C MET A 905 2.95 -34.78 5.65
N PHE A 906 3.13 -36.10 5.66
CA PHE A 906 3.82 -36.78 6.77
C PHE A 906 5.29 -36.33 6.94
N MET A 907 5.90 -35.75 5.90
CA MET A 907 7.24 -35.18 5.97
C MET A 907 7.31 -33.97 6.89
N PHE A 908 6.22 -33.22 7.08
CA PHE A 908 6.17 -32.06 7.97
C PHE A 908 5.78 -32.43 9.41
N ALA A 909 5.17 -33.59 9.64
CA ALA A 909 4.75 -34.03 10.96
C ALA A 909 5.85 -34.75 11.77
N CYS A 910 5.68 -34.84 13.08
CA CYS A 910 6.54 -35.57 14.02
C CYS A 910 5.79 -36.72 14.71
N LYS A 911 6.49 -37.65 15.36
CA LYS A 911 5.80 -38.64 16.21
C LYS A 911 5.17 -37.96 17.42
N SER A 912 3.90 -38.29 17.68
CA SER A 912 3.16 -37.78 18.82
C SER A 912 2.11 -38.80 19.30
N ALA A 913 1.63 -38.62 20.53
CA ALA A 913 0.51 -39.36 21.10
C ALA A 913 -0.25 -38.48 22.09
N CYS A 914 -1.58 -38.41 21.97
CA CYS A 914 -2.45 -37.76 22.94
C CYS A 914 -2.52 -38.61 24.24
N ILE A 915 -2.60 -37.92 25.37
CA ILE A 915 -2.76 -38.46 26.73
C ILE A 915 -3.95 -37.73 27.34
N THR A 916 -5.10 -38.40 27.37
CA THR A 916 -6.34 -37.88 27.97
C THR A 916 -6.48 -38.28 29.43
N CYS A 917 -5.90 -39.42 29.80
CA CYS A 917 -5.82 -39.93 31.16
C CYS A 917 -4.48 -40.63 31.41
N GLU A 918 -4.15 -40.90 32.67
CA GLU A 918 -2.89 -41.56 33.06
C GLU A 918 -2.72 -42.95 32.39
N ALA A 919 -3.83 -43.66 32.13
CA ALA A 919 -3.82 -44.96 31.45
C ALA A 919 -3.38 -44.90 29.97
N ASP A 920 -3.36 -43.72 29.34
CA ASP A 920 -2.83 -43.54 27.98
C ASP A 920 -1.29 -43.51 27.96
N ILE A 921 -0.62 -43.20 29.09
CA ILE A 921 0.83 -42.99 29.16
C ILE A 921 1.64 -44.21 28.64
N PRO A 922 1.35 -45.47 29.02
CA PRO A 922 2.07 -46.63 28.49
C PRO A 922 1.92 -46.85 26.98
N LYS A 923 0.86 -46.31 26.37
CA LYS A 923 0.65 -46.33 24.91
C LYS A 923 1.40 -45.17 24.24
N ALA A 924 1.40 -43.99 24.86
CA ALA A 924 2.13 -42.83 24.36
C ALA A 924 3.65 -43.05 24.35
N ILE A 925 4.21 -43.61 25.42
CA ILE A 925 5.63 -43.97 25.55
C ILE A 925 6.07 -44.95 24.44
N LYS A 926 5.22 -45.90 24.05
CA LYS A 926 5.51 -46.82 22.94
C LYS A 926 5.47 -46.15 21.54
N CYS A 927 4.88 -44.96 21.42
CA CYS A 927 4.77 -44.23 20.17
C CYS A 927 5.96 -43.27 19.93
N VAL A 928 6.52 -42.70 21.00
CA VAL A 928 7.48 -41.59 20.95
C VAL A 928 8.79 -41.97 21.65
N SER A 929 9.92 -41.75 20.98
CA SER A 929 11.26 -42.04 21.51
C SER A 929 11.77 -40.89 22.39
N PHE A 930 12.57 -41.22 23.41
CA PHE A 930 13.19 -40.23 24.30
C PHE A 930 14.52 -39.67 23.75
N PRO A 931 14.90 -38.42 24.10
CA PRO A 931 14.10 -37.46 24.87
C PRO A 931 12.88 -36.96 24.09
N ALA A 932 11.83 -36.62 24.82
CA ALA A 932 10.54 -36.19 24.27
C ALA A 932 10.03 -34.94 25.00
N LEU A 933 9.01 -34.29 24.43
CA LEU A 933 8.33 -33.14 25.02
C LEU A 933 6.92 -33.54 25.45
N LEU A 934 6.61 -33.38 26.74
CA LEU A 934 5.24 -33.40 27.25
C LEU A 934 4.69 -31.97 27.19
N LYS A 935 3.51 -31.79 26.58
CA LYS A 935 2.84 -30.49 26.45
C LYS A 935 1.34 -30.64 26.75
N LEU A 936 0.70 -29.57 27.21
CA LEU A 936 -0.77 -29.47 27.15
C LEU A 936 -1.20 -29.36 25.66
N ASP A 937 -2.21 -30.14 25.26
CA ASP A 937 -2.57 -30.31 23.85
C ASP A 937 -3.11 -28.99 23.25
N TYR A 938 -4.00 -28.32 23.99
CA TYR A 938 -4.69 -27.08 23.63
C TYR A 938 -3.92 -25.80 23.99
N ALA A 939 -2.78 -25.88 24.69
CA ALA A 939 -2.17 -24.70 25.34
C ALA A 939 -1.32 -23.80 24.43
N SER A 940 -1.11 -22.57 24.91
CA SER A 940 -0.33 -21.50 24.29
C SER A 940 0.87 -21.10 25.18
N CYS A 941 1.74 -20.21 24.68
CA CYS A 941 2.84 -19.59 25.44
C CYS A 941 3.80 -20.57 26.16
N ALA A 942 3.99 -21.77 25.60
CA ALA A 942 4.78 -22.87 26.17
C ALA A 942 4.36 -23.35 27.59
N VAL A 943 3.27 -22.85 28.17
CA VAL A 943 2.84 -23.18 29.54
C VAL A 943 2.56 -24.69 29.66
N GLY A 944 3.10 -25.32 30.69
CA GLY A 944 3.04 -26.78 30.87
C GLY A 944 3.97 -27.59 29.95
N THR A 945 4.84 -26.98 29.13
CA THR A 945 5.83 -27.72 28.33
C THR A 945 6.98 -28.22 29.20
N LYS A 946 7.28 -29.52 29.15
CA LYS A 946 8.39 -30.15 29.89
C LYS A 946 9.15 -31.14 29.01
N MET A 947 10.47 -31.14 29.14
CA MET A 947 11.32 -32.22 28.59
C MET A 947 11.20 -33.45 29.48
N VAL A 948 11.02 -34.62 28.88
CA VAL A 948 11.01 -35.92 29.54
C VAL A 948 12.10 -36.80 28.91
N LYS A 949 12.96 -37.41 29.73
CA LYS A 949 14.14 -38.18 29.28
C LYS A 949 13.96 -39.69 29.47
N CYS A 950 13.02 -40.11 30.31
CA CYS A 950 12.65 -41.50 30.55
C CYS A 950 11.14 -41.63 30.83
N GLU A 951 10.68 -42.86 31.03
CA GLU A 951 9.28 -43.17 31.33
C GLU A 951 8.80 -42.52 32.64
N ASP A 952 9.62 -42.58 33.69
CA ASP A 952 9.31 -41.98 35.00
C ASP A 952 9.11 -40.46 34.92
N ASP A 953 9.87 -39.76 34.08
CA ASP A 953 9.69 -38.32 33.85
C ASP A 953 8.28 -38.02 33.30
N VAL A 954 7.72 -38.90 32.45
CA VAL A 954 6.37 -38.70 31.89
C VAL A 954 5.31 -38.75 32.98
N PHE A 955 5.33 -39.78 33.83
CA PHE A 955 4.38 -39.91 34.95
C PHE A 955 4.52 -38.74 35.94
N ASN A 956 5.76 -38.39 36.32
CA ASN A 956 6.02 -37.31 37.26
C ASN A 956 5.57 -35.94 36.74
N GLN A 957 5.89 -35.60 35.48
CA GLN A 957 5.48 -34.32 34.90
C GLN A 957 3.98 -34.27 34.60
N TYR A 958 3.37 -35.38 34.13
CA TYR A 958 1.91 -35.47 33.95
C TYR A 958 1.18 -35.24 35.29
N GLY A 959 1.61 -35.93 36.35
CA GLY A 959 1.06 -35.76 37.70
C GLY A 959 1.25 -34.34 38.26
N TYR A 960 2.39 -33.69 37.99
CA TYR A 960 2.63 -32.31 38.40
C TYR A 960 1.74 -31.31 37.63
N ILE A 961 1.65 -31.41 36.30
CA ILE A 961 0.88 -30.49 35.46
C ILE A 961 -0.63 -30.65 35.76
N THR A 962 -1.16 -31.88 35.79
CA THR A 962 -2.57 -32.12 36.12
C THR A 962 -2.96 -31.63 37.51
N ASN A 963 -2.02 -31.55 38.45
CA ASN A 963 -2.28 -31.00 39.78
C ASN A 963 -2.19 -29.47 39.85
N THR A 964 -1.41 -28.82 38.98
CA THR A 964 -1.15 -27.37 39.00
C THR A 964 -1.96 -26.55 38.00
N LEU A 965 -2.43 -27.17 36.91
CA LEU A 965 -3.21 -26.53 35.83
C LEU A 965 -4.50 -27.33 35.60
N ARG A 966 -5.59 -26.94 36.28
CA ARG A 966 -6.86 -27.68 36.36
C ARG A 966 -8.01 -26.96 35.66
N ILE A 967 -8.08 -25.63 35.79
CA ILE A 967 -9.16 -24.77 35.27
C ILE A 967 -8.59 -23.51 34.61
N ASN A 968 -9.38 -22.85 33.76
CA ASN A 968 -8.95 -21.65 33.03
C ASN A 968 -8.52 -20.48 33.95
N ASN A 969 -9.02 -20.44 35.19
CA ASN A 969 -8.62 -19.43 36.19
C ASN A 969 -7.22 -19.70 36.80
N ASP A 970 -6.65 -20.90 36.65
CA ASP A 970 -5.28 -21.17 37.10
C ASP A 970 -4.27 -20.50 36.16
N TYR A 971 -4.63 -20.37 34.87
CA TYR A 971 -3.90 -19.59 33.88
C TYR A 971 -4.83 -19.27 32.69
N HIS A 972 -5.24 -18.01 32.53
CA HIS A 972 -6.20 -17.63 31.47
C HIS A 972 -5.53 -17.68 30.08
N GLY A 973 -6.23 -18.23 29.07
CA GLY A 973 -5.79 -18.16 27.66
C GLY A 973 -4.90 -19.29 27.16
N ILE A 974 -4.69 -20.34 27.97
CA ILE A 974 -3.91 -21.53 27.62
C ILE A 974 -4.79 -22.74 27.31
N GLY A 975 -6.03 -22.55 26.84
CA GLY A 975 -6.87 -23.63 26.33
C GLY A 975 -7.45 -24.60 27.37
N LEU A 976 -7.31 -24.33 28.68
CA LEU A 976 -7.91 -25.17 29.73
C LEU A 976 -9.45 -25.16 29.70
N GLY A 977 -10.07 -24.16 29.05
CA GLY A 977 -11.50 -24.15 28.73
C GLY A 977 -11.95 -25.30 27.80
N PHE A 978 -11.03 -25.89 27.02
CA PHE A 978 -11.28 -27.08 26.21
C PHE A 978 -11.04 -28.37 27.02
N SER A 979 -9.81 -28.55 27.52
CA SER A 979 -9.35 -29.79 28.15
C SER A 979 -8.00 -29.58 28.83
N ASN A 980 -7.69 -30.39 29.85
CA ASN A 980 -6.37 -30.53 30.44
C ASN A 980 -5.57 -31.72 29.86
N SER A 981 -6.03 -32.31 28.75
CA SER A 981 -5.31 -33.35 28.02
C SER A 981 -3.96 -32.87 27.51
N MET A 982 -3.04 -33.83 27.38
CA MET A 982 -1.65 -33.59 27.02
C MET A 982 -1.29 -34.33 25.72
N VAL A 983 -0.15 -33.96 25.15
CA VAL A 983 0.48 -34.65 24.05
C VAL A 983 1.94 -34.93 24.41
N LEU A 984 2.37 -36.17 24.23
CA LEU A 984 3.78 -36.54 24.21
C LEU A 984 4.25 -36.43 22.76
N MET A 985 5.30 -35.64 22.50
CA MET A 985 5.82 -35.34 21.16
C MET A 985 7.32 -35.63 21.09
N GLU A 986 7.78 -36.05 19.92
CA GLU A 986 9.20 -36.19 19.58
C GLU A 986 9.98 -34.89 19.78
N HIS A 987 11.16 -34.95 20.41
CA HIS A 987 12.02 -33.78 20.56
C HIS A 987 12.74 -33.44 19.25
N LEU A 988 12.20 -32.46 18.52
CA LEU A 988 12.74 -31.99 17.25
C LEU A 988 14.05 -31.21 17.43
N GLN A 989 15.09 -31.57 16.68
CA GLN A 989 16.37 -30.85 16.62
C GLN A 989 16.46 -29.99 15.34
N GLY A 990 16.93 -28.75 15.47
CA GLY A 990 16.97 -27.76 14.40
C GLY A 990 16.93 -26.33 14.93
N THR A 991 16.75 -25.35 14.06
CA THR A 991 16.45 -23.95 14.41
C THR A 991 14.93 -23.72 14.44
N ASP A 992 14.43 -22.91 15.37
CA ASP A 992 13.00 -22.61 15.52
C ASP A 992 12.60 -21.37 14.70
N HIS A 993 11.42 -21.42 14.09
CA HIS A 993 10.93 -20.42 13.13
C HIS A 993 9.42 -20.23 13.27
N THR A 994 8.97 -18.99 13.07
CA THR A 994 7.55 -18.64 13.05
C THR A 994 7.21 -18.03 11.70
N ILE A 995 6.14 -18.54 11.06
CA ILE A 995 5.67 -18.07 9.76
C ILE A 995 4.28 -17.47 9.92
N ASP A 996 4.17 -16.15 9.76
CA ASP A 996 2.90 -15.46 9.64
C ASP A 996 2.41 -15.57 8.18
N VAL A 997 1.32 -16.31 7.97
CA VAL A 997 0.73 -16.63 6.66
C VAL A 997 -0.59 -15.89 6.49
N VAL A 998 -0.72 -15.10 5.42
CA VAL A 998 -1.99 -14.51 4.98
C VAL A 998 -2.59 -15.40 3.89
N MET A 999 -3.80 -15.91 4.10
CA MET A 999 -4.53 -16.76 3.16
C MET A 999 -5.94 -16.22 2.90
N PHE A 1000 -6.36 -16.31 1.63
CA PHE A 1000 -7.70 -15.93 1.17
C PHE A 1000 -8.17 -16.93 0.12
N GLU A 1001 -9.35 -17.54 0.32
CA GLU A 1001 -9.90 -18.58 -0.55
C GLU A 1001 -8.92 -19.73 -0.84
N MET A 1002 -8.24 -20.21 0.22
CA MET A 1002 -7.17 -21.23 0.16
C MET A 1002 -5.95 -20.83 -0.70
N LYS A 1003 -5.88 -19.62 -1.25
CA LYS A 1003 -4.68 -19.11 -1.94
C LYS A 1003 -3.77 -18.38 -0.96
N LEU A 1004 -2.46 -18.63 -1.07
CA LEU A 1004 -1.43 -17.85 -0.39
C LEU A 1004 -1.45 -16.40 -0.89
N VAL A 1005 -1.51 -15.44 0.04
CA VAL A 1005 -1.44 -13.99 -0.26
C VAL A 1005 -0.07 -13.44 0.14
N ALA A 1006 0.42 -13.81 1.32
CA ALA A 1006 1.77 -13.50 1.79
C ALA A 1006 2.21 -14.51 2.85
N ALA A 1007 3.52 -14.68 3.01
CA ALA A 1007 4.12 -15.38 4.14
C ALA A 1007 5.38 -14.65 4.60
N LEU A 1008 5.57 -14.56 5.92
CA LEU A 1008 6.63 -13.78 6.55
C LEU A 1008 7.30 -14.63 7.63
N ILE A 1009 8.61 -14.84 7.51
CA ILE A 1009 9.38 -15.68 8.43
C ILE A 1009 10.07 -14.81 9.48
N THR A 1010 9.91 -15.20 10.73
CA THR A 1010 10.66 -14.72 11.90
C THR A 1010 11.56 -15.84 12.40
N ASP A 1011 12.87 -15.57 12.50
CA ASP A 1011 13.82 -16.51 13.09
C ASP A 1011 13.75 -16.41 14.62
N ILE A 1012 13.67 -17.55 15.30
CA ILE A 1012 13.58 -17.62 16.76
C ILE A 1012 14.82 -18.32 17.33
N SER A 1013 15.48 -17.67 18.29
CA SER A 1013 16.62 -18.26 19.01
C SER A 1013 16.16 -19.37 19.97
N PRO A 1014 17.05 -20.30 20.39
CA PRO A 1014 16.68 -21.42 21.25
C PRO A 1014 16.04 -20.96 22.55
N THR A 1015 14.96 -21.63 22.91
CA THR A 1015 14.16 -21.27 24.07
C THR A 1015 14.92 -21.36 25.40
N ASN A 1016 14.49 -20.54 26.36
CA ASN A 1016 15.06 -20.54 27.71
C ASN A 1016 14.69 -21.84 28.42
N LEU A 1017 15.67 -22.70 28.68
CA LEU A 1017 15.45 -23.97 29.38
C LEU A 1017 15.50 -23.74 30.90
N PRO A 1018 14.56 -24.33 31.69
CA PRO A 1018 13.62 -25.39 31.31
C PRO A 1018 12.20 -24.90 30.96
N SER A 1019 11.92 -23.59 30.88
CA SER A 1019 10.57 -23.06 30.68
C SER A 1019 10.07 -23.08 29.23
N TYR A 1020 10.96 -23.31 28.25
CA TYR A 1020 10.66 -23.26 26.82
C TYR A 1020 10.14 -21.89 26.33
N MET A 1021 10.40 -20.81 27.07
CA MET A 1021 10.09 -19.45 26.65
C MET A 1021 10.98 -18.98 25.50
N GLU A 1022 10.43 -18.17 24.60
CA GLU A 1022 11.19 -17.41 23.61
C GLU A 1022 12.22 -16.47 24.28
N THR A 1023 13.45 -16.42 23.74
CA THR A 1023 14.55 -15.59 24.28
C THR A 1023 14.85 -14.38 23.40
N SER A 1024 14.91 -14.56 22.09
CA SER A 1024 15.15 -13.50 21.12
C SER A 1024 14.65 -13.91 19.73
N ALA A 1025 14.32 -12.91 18.92
CA ALA A 1025 13.81 -13.05 17.57
C ALA A 1025 14.55 -12.12 16.59
N MET A 1026 14.53 -12.46 15.31
CA MET A 1026 15.08 -11.64 14.24
C MET A 1026 14.18 -11.64 12.99
N MET A 1027 14.14 -10.49 12.31
CA MET A 1027 13.54 -10.34 10.97
C MET A 1027 14.40 -9.40 10.10
N PRO A 1028 14.50 -9.60 8.77
CA PRO A 1028 14.06 -10.79 8.03
C PRO A 1028 14.80 -12.06 8.45
N SER A 1029 14.32 -13.20 7.98
CA SER A 1029 14.98 -14.50 8.19
C SER A 1029 16.38 -14.55 7.55
N ALA A 1030 17.33 -15.13 8.28
CA ALA A 1030 18.68 -15.46 7.80
C ALA A 1030 18.75 -16.87 7.16
N LEU A 1031 17.63 -17.60 7.07
CA LEU A 1031 17.57 -18.81 6.26
C LEU A 1031 17.88 -18.50 4.79
N ASN A 1032 18.62 -19.38 4.13
CA ASN A 1032 18.76 -19.35 2.68
C ASN A 1032 17.38 -19.42 1.98
N VAL A 1033 17.27 -18.84 0.78
CA VAL A 1033 16.01 -18.70 0.04
C VAL A 1033 15.31 -20.05 -0.22
N ASP A 1034 16.07 -21.13 -0.44
CA ASP A 1034 15.54 -22.49 -0.58
C ASP A 1034 14.85 -22.99 0.70
N LYS A 1035 15.47 -22.74 1.88
CA LYS A 1035 14.90 -23.07 3.18
C LYS A 1035 13.72 -22.19 3.55
N GLN A 1036 13.72 -20.91 3.15
CA GLN A 1036 12.55 -20.04 3.26
C GLN A 1036 11.39 -20.57 2.42
N ALA A 1037 11.64 -20.95 1.16
CA ALA A 1037 10.62 -21.54 0.30
C ALA A 1037 10.07 -22.86 0.85
N GLN A 1038 10.93 -23.72 1.42
CA GLN A 1038 10.49 -24.94 2.13
C GLN A 1038 9.59 -24.61 3.33
N MET A 1039 9.95 -23.63 4.16
CA MET A 1039 9.13 -23.19 5.30
C MET A 1039 7.76 -22.66 4.86
N VAL A 1040 7.72 -21.75 3.88
CA VAL A 1040 6.47 -21.18 3.36
C VAL A 1040 5.59 -22.26 2.74
N SER A 1041 6.17 -23.16 1.92
CA SER A 1041 5.44 -24.26 1.30
C SER A 1041 4.87 -25.24 2.33
N ALA A 1042 5.66 -25.61 3.35
CA ALA A 1042 5.21 -26.52 4.40
C ALA A 1042 4.13 -25.90 5.31
N ALA A 1043 4.27 -24.62 5.67
CA ALA A 1043 3.26 -23.90 6.43
C ALA A 1043 1.94 -23.79 5.64
N PHE A 1044 2.00 -23.35 4.38
CA PHE A 1044 0.83 -23.23 3.50
C PHE A 1044 0.11 -24.57 3.26
N GLN A 1045 0.87 -25.65 3.03
CA GLN A 1045 0.29 -27.00 2.86
C GLN A 1045 -0.35 -27.51 4.16
N CYS A 1046 0.31 -27.31 5.33
CA CYS A 1046 -0.26 -27.70 6.61
C CYS A 1046 -1.60 -27.00 6.88
N LEU A 1047 -1.70 -25.69 6.61
CA LEU A 1047 -2.93 -24.90 6.76
C LEU A 1047 -4.03 -25.38 5.80
N SER A 1048 -3.69 -25.54 4.52
CA SER A 1048 -4.63 -25.93 3.46
C SER A 1048 -5.22 -27.33 3.69
N GLU A 1049 -4.39 -28.32 4.06
CA GLU A 1049 -4.84 -29.70 4.24
C GLU A 1049 -5.71 -29.91 5.48
N ILE A 1050 -5.51 -29.15 6.56
CA ILE A 1050 -6.44 -29.17 7.71
C ILE A 1050 -7.74 -28.38 7.45
N GLY A 1051 -7.83 -27.68 6.32
CA GLY A 1051 -9.02 -26.95 5.88
C GLY A 1051 -9.11 -25.50 6.34
N LEU A 1052 -7.99 -24.87 6.73
CA LEU A 1052 -7.95 -23.42 6.94
C LEU A 1052 -7.83 -22.72 5.58
N SER A 1053 -8.72 -21.76 5.33
CA SER A 1053 -8.95 -21.19 4.00
C SER A 1053 -8.91 -19.67 3.96
N ASN A 1054 -9.32 -19.00 5.04
CA ASN A 1054 -9.43 -17.55 5.13
C ASN A 1054 -8.91 -17.08 6.49
N GLY A 1055 -7.77 -16.42 6.51
CA GLY A 1055 -7.29 -15.76 7.72
C GLY A 1055 -5.86 -15.26 7.61
N VAL A 1056 -5.37 -14.73 8.72
CA VAL A 1056 -3.94 -14.61 8.98
C VAL A 1056 -3.63 -15.62 10.08
N PHE A 1057 -2.62 -16.45 9.87
CA PHE A 1057 -2.28 -17.60 10.72
C PHE A 1057 -0.82 -17.54 11.13
N ASN A 1058 -0.52 -17.94 12.36
CA ASN A 1058 0.84 -17.95 12.89
C ASN A 1058 1.29 -19.40 13.12
N VAL A 1059 2.16 -19.89 12.23
CA VAL A 1059 2.59 -21.30 12.18
C VAL A 1059 3.99 -21.44 12.76
N GLN A 1060 4.14 -22.25 13.81
CA GLN A 1060 5.44 -22.51 14.43
C GLN A 1060 6.06 -23.78 13.84
N MET A 1061 7.30 -23.67 13.35
CA MET A 1061 8.00 -24.76 12.68
C MET A 1061 9.47 -24.83 13.11
N LYS A 1062 10.07 -26.01 12.99
CA LYS A 1062 11.51 -26.22 13.18
C LYS A 1062 12.16 -26.61 11.86
N MET A 1063 13.23 -25.91 11.47
CA MET A 1063 14.06 -26.33 10.33
C MET A 1063 15.03 -27.41 10.81
N THR A 1064 14.71 -28.66 10.51
CA THR A 1064 15.51 -29.84 10.90
C THR A 1064 16.48 -30.23 9.78
N HIS A 1065 17.39 -31.16 10.06
CA HIS A 1065 18.25 -31.76 9.02
C HIS A 1065 17.47 -32.54 7.94
N THR A 1066 16.19 -32.84 8.17
CA THR A 1066 15.26 -33.46 7.20
C THR A 1066 14.27 -32.47 6.57
N GLY A 1067 14.49 -31.16 6.74
CA GLY A 1067 13.57 -30.10 6.29
C GLY A 1067 12.63 -29.61 7.40
N PRO A 1068 11.58 -28.85 7.04
CA PRO A 1068 10.68 -28.21 8.00
C PRO A 1068 9.78 -29.23 8.71
N LYS A 1069 9.61 -29.05 10.03
CA LYS A 1069 8.71 -29.83 10.88
C LYS A 1069 7.76 -28.91 11.64
N LEU A 1070 6.47 -29.21 11.60
CA LEU A 1070 5.43 -28.45 12.30
C LEU A 1070 5.53 -28.67 13.81
N ILE A 1071 5.45 -27.58 14.58
CA ILE A 1071 5.32 -27.60 16.04
C ILE A 1071 3.84 -27.45 16.40
N ASP A 1072 3.24 -26.31 16.03
CA ASP A 1072 1.80 -26.03 16.16
C ASP A 1072 1.31 -24.94 15.17
N ILE A 1073 -0.01 -24.76 15.10
CA ILE A 1073 -0.69 -23.77 14.27
C ILE A 1073 -1.56 -22.94 15.19
N ASN A 1074 -1.31 -21.63 15.24
CA ASN A 1074 -2.15 -20.67 15.93
C ASN A 1074 -3.10 -20.08 14.87
N ALA A 1075 -4.40 -20.38 14.97
CA ALA A 1075 -5.38 -20.12 13.91
C ALA A 1075 -5.86 -18.65 13.84
N ARG A 1076 -4.94 -17.71 14.07
CA ARG A 1076 -5.14 -16.25 14.14
C ARG A 1076 -3.81 -15.51 13.91
N THR A 1077 -3.85 -14.17 13.87
CA THR A 1077 -2.65 -13.33 13.85
C THR A 1077 -1.75 -13.56 15.08
N GLY A 1078 -0.44 -13.53 14.87
CA GLY A 1078 0.54 -13.31 15.93
C GLY A 1078 0.30 -11.96 16.62
N SER A 1079 0.36 -11.93 17.95
CA SER A 1079 -0.19 -10.81 18.75
C SER A 1079 0.82 -10.15 19.69
N LEU A 1080 2.09 -10.10 19.29
CA LEU A 1080 3.19 -9.43 20.01
C LEU A 1080 3.89 -8.43 19.07
N TYR A 1081 5.08 -7.98 19.46
CA TYR A 1081 5.93 -7.02 18.76
C TYR A 1081 6.26 -7.38 17.29
N ILE A 1082 6.20 -8.67 16.91
CA ILE A 1082 6.45 -9.14 15.53
C ILE A 1082 5.53 -8.46 14.50
N ARG A 1083 4.26 -8.18 14.84
CA ARG A 1083 3.36 -7.40 13.96
C ARG A 1083 3.95 -6.02 13.62
N ASP A 1084 4.52 -5.34 14.60
CA ASP A 1084 5.10 -4.00 14.40
C ASP A 1084 6.43 -4.06 13.63
N TRP A 1085 7.19 -5.15 13.79
CA TRP A 1085 8.37 -5.42 12.97
C TRP A 1085 7.98 -5.70 11.52
N VAL A 1086 6.94 -6.50 11.28
CA VAL A 1086 6.36 -6.75 9.96
C VAL A 1086 5.89 -5.45 9.30
N LYS A 1087 5.13 -4.62 10.03
CA LYS A 1087 4.65 -3.31 9.56
C LYS A 1087 5.79 -2.33 9.30
N ARG A 1088 6.90 -2.42 10.04
CA ARG A 1088 8.10 -1.59 9.82
C ARG A 1088 8.95 -2.04 8.63
N LEU A 1089 9.20 -3.35 8.49
CA LEU A 1089 10.14 -3.90 7.51
C LEU A 1089 9.52 -4.09 6.12
N TYR A 1090 8.28 -4.56 6.07
CA TYR A 1090 7.61 -4.92 4.82
C TYR A 1090 6.45 -3.97 4.48
N HIS A 1091 6.08 -3.08 5.40
CA HIS A 1091 4.93 -2.19 5.28
C HIS A 1091 3.61 -2.95 5.06
N ILE A 1092 3.47 -4.06 5.80
CA ILE A 1092 2.28 -4.92 5.84
C ILE A 1092 1.62 -4.78 7.19
N ASP A 1093 0.34 -4.43 7.22
CA ASP A 1093 -0.44 -4.46 8.45
C ASP A 1093 -1.23 -5.77 8.53
N LEU A 1094 -0.71 -6.74 9.31
CA LEU A 1094 -1.35 -8.05 9.48
C LEU A 1094 -2.72 -7.97 10.15
N MET A 1095 -3.00 -6.91 10.93
CA MET A 1095 -4.32 -6.69 11.52
C MET A 1095 -5.31 -6.21 10.46
N LYS A 1096 -4.91 -5.24 9.61
CA LYS A 1096 -5.71 -4.83 8.44
C LYS A 1096 -6.00 -6.04 7.54
N CYS A 1097 -5.01 -6.89 7.28
CA CYS A 1097 -5.18 -8.11 6.51
C CYS A 1097 -6.22 -9.07 7.13
N ALA A 1098 -6.19 -9.27 8.45
CA ALA A 1098 -7.17 -10.11 9.14
C ALA A 1098 -8.61 -9.56 9.05
N LEU A 1099 -8.78 -8.24 9.23
CA LEU A 1099 -10.08 -7.56 9.07
C LEU A 1099 -10.61 -7.74 7.64
N MET A 1100 -9.78 -7.42 6.63
CA MET A 1100 -10.11 -7.58 5.21
C MET A 1100 -10.57 -9.00 4.87
N VAL A 1101 -9.78 -10.00 5.24
CA VAL A 1101 -10.09 -11.40 4.93
C VAL A 1101 -11.39 -11.84 5.60
N SER A 1102 -11.69 -11.38 6.83
CA SER A 1102 -12.94 -11.69 7.53
C SER A 1102 -14.19 -11.09 6.87
N CYS A 1103 -14.07 -9.93 6.23
CA CYS A 1103 -15.15 -9.33 5.41
C CYS A 1103 -15.26 -9.97 4.02
N GLY A 1104 -14.29 -10.78 3.62
CA GLY A 1104 -14.18 -11.30 2.27
C GLY A 1104 -13.56 -10.35 1.25
N VAL A 1105 -12.88 -9.29 1.71
CA VAL A 1105 -11.97 -8.47 0.90
C VAL A 1105 -10.62 -9.19 0.76
N ARG A 1106 -10.13 -9.38 -0.46
CA ARG A 1106 -8.78 -9.93 -0.69
C ARG A 1106 -7.71 -8.86 -0.38
N PRO A 1107 -6.74 -9.11 0.52
CA PRO A 1107 -5.59 -8.22 0.67
C PRO A 1107 -4.67 -8.28 -0.56
N TYR A 1108 -4.24 -7.12 -1.04
CA TYR A 1108 -3.24 -6.96 -2.08
C TYR A 1108 -1.94 -6.49 -1.44
N ILE A 1109 -1.00 -7.43 -1.32
CA ILE A 1109 0.26 -7.26 -0.61
C ILE A 1109 1.41 -7.33 -1.62
N ARG A 1110 2.26 -6.29 -1.63
CA ARG A 1110 3.56 -6.35 -2.29
C ARG A 1110 4.66 -6.48 -1.24
N LEU A 1111 5.30 -7.65 -1.22
CA LEU A 1111 6.52 -7.87 -0.43
C LEU A 1111 7.66 -7.05 -1.07
N LEU A 1112 8.14 -6.04 -0.35
CA LEU A 1112 9.38 -5.35 -0.71
C LEU A 1112 10.56 -6.00 0.01
N PRO A 1113 11.76 -6.08 -0.61
CA PRO A 1113 12.97 -6.47 0.10
C PRO A 1113 13.23 -5.49 1.26
N PRO A 1114 13.36 -5.97 2.51
CA PRO A 1114 13.66 -5.12 3.65
C PRO A 1114 15.10 -4.58 3.56
N SER A 1115 15.28 -3.32 3.96
CA SER A 1115 16.57 -2.61 3.91
C SER A 1115 17.34 -2.62 5.23
N GLU A 1116 16.74 -3.12 6.32
CA GLU A 1116 17.35 -3.26 7.63
C GLU A 1116 16.92 -4.59 8.29
N TYR A 1117 17.71 -5.04 9.27
CA TYR A 1117 17.39 -6.15 10.16
C TYR A 1117 16.95 -5.60 11.51
N ILE A 1118 15.92 -6.21 12.09
CA ILE A 1118 15.51 -6.02 13.48
C ILE A 1118 15.89 -7.29 14.26
N MET A 1119 16.60 -7.12 15.36
CA MET A 1119 16.96 -8.20 16.29
C MET A 1119 16.60 -7.76 17.69
N GLY A 1120 15.87 -8.59 18.44
CA GLY A 1120 15.37 -8.22 19.76
C GLY A 1120 15.25 -9.37 20.74
N VAL A 1121 15.36 -9.02 22.02
CA VAL A 1121 15.50 -9.91 23.18
C VAL A 1121 14.30 -9.73 24.10
N MET A 1122 13.79 -10.83 24.63
CA MET A 1122 12.68 -10.87 25.58
C MET A 1122 13.14 -10.51 26.99
N LEU A 1123 12.32 -9.74 27.72
CA LEU A 1123 12.58 -9.39 29.11
C LEU A 1123 11.63 -10.17 30.03
N ILE A 1124 12.19 -10.99 30.91
CA ILE A 1124 11.45 -11.78 31.91
C ILE A 1124 11.48 -11.11 33.30
N PRO A 1125 10.36 -11.13 34.05
CA PRO A 1125 10.18 -10.42 35.33
C PRO A 1125 11.29 -10.67 36.35
N SER A 1126 11.58 -11.94 36.62
CA SER A 1126 12.49 -12.45 37.66
C SER A 1126 13.91 -11.91 37.54
N LEU A 1127 14.35 -11.60 36.32
CA LEU A 1127 15.69 -11.08 36.04
C LEU A 1127 15.67 -9.59 35.72
N HIS A 1128 14.67 -9.11 34.96
CA HIS A 1128 14.76 -7.81 34.29
C HIS A 1128 13.81 -6.74 34.83
N LYS A 1129 12.89 -7.02 35.76
CA LYS A 1129 11.93 -6.01 36.29
C LYS A 1129 12.59 -4.68 36.73
N HIS A 1130 13.83 -4.75 37.21
CA HIS A 1130 14.64 -3.59 37.56
C HIS A 1130 14.85 -2.59 36.40
N VAL A 1131 14.81 -3.01 35.14
CA VAL A 1131 14.99 -2.17 33.94
C VAL A 1131 13.90 -1.11 33.80
N ILE A 1132 12.68 -1.37 34.32
CA ILE A 1132 11.57 -0.40 34.33
C ILE A 1132 11.46 0.30 35.69
N LEU A 1133 11.68 -0.45 36.78
CA LEU A 1133 11.53 0.07 38.14
C LEU A 1133 12.68 1.00 38.58
N ASP A 1134 13.83 0.96 37.90
CA ASP A 1134 14.92 1.91 38.09
C ASP A 1134 14.73 3.13 37.17
N ASN A 1135 14.44 4.28 37.78
CA ASN A 1135 14.23 5.55 37.07
C ASN A 1135 15.43 5.98 36.20
N VAL A 1136 16.68 5.64 36.58
CA VAL A 1136 17.87 6.01 35.81
C VAL A 1136 17.97 5.14 34.56
N ILE A 1137 17.75 3.83 34.69
CA ILE A 1137 17.73 2.91 33.53
C ILE A 1137 16.58 3.28 32.58
N ARG A 1138 15.40 3.57 33.12
CA ARG A 1138 14.23 4.04 32.37
C ARG A 1138 14.53 5.31 31.56
N MET A 1139 15.10 6.35 32.19
CA MET A 1139 15.51 7.58 31.48
C MET A 1139 16.54 7.33 30.37
N VAL A 1140 17.48 6.39 30.59
CA VAL A 1140 18.45 5.99 29.55
C VAL A 1140 17.74 5.30 28.39
N LEU A 1141 16.80 4.39 28.67
CA LEU A 1141 16.02 3.65 27.68
C LEU A 1141 15.14 4.58 26.84
N GLU A 1142 14.38 5.47 27.48
CA GLU A 1142 13.56 6.51 26.83
C GLU A 1142 14.43 7.45 25.96
N GLY A 1143 15.62 7.81 26.45
CA GLY A 1143 16.61 8.56 25.67
C GLY A 1143 17.12 7.79 24.45
N MET A 1144 17.37 6.48 24.55
CA MET A 1144 17.81 5.65 23.43
C MET A 1144 16.69 5.43 22.40
N GLN A 1145 15.44 5.27 22.87
CA GLN A 1145 14.26 5.11 22.01
C GLN A 1145 13.91 6.39 21.24
N SER A 1146 13.97 7.56 21.90
CA SER A 1146 13.75 8.87 21.23
C SER A 1146 14.81 9.21 20.18
N ARG A 1147 16.04 8.69 20.31
CA ARG A 1147 17.08 8.76 19.26
C ARG A 1147 16.99 7.63 18.23
N GLY A 1148 16.00 6.74 18.34
CA GLY A 1148 15.80 5.61 17.41
C GLY A 1148 16.88 4.52 17.47
N GLU A 1149 17.72 4.51 18.51
CA GLU A 1149 18.80 3.54 18.72
C GLU A 1149 18.24 2.14 19.00
N VAL A 1150 17.12 2.09 19.73
CA VAL A 1150 16.39 0.89 20.16
C VAL A 1150 14.90 1.02 19.86
N ILE A 1151 14.23 -0.13 19.73
CA ILE A 1151 12.79 -0.27 19.84
C ILE A 1151 12.52 -0.95 21.18
N PHE A 1152 11.65 -0.39 22.00
CA PHE A 1152 11.21 -1.01 23.25
C PHE A 1152 9.70 -1.22 23.18
N THR A 1153 9.25 -2.44 23.47
CA THR A 1153 7.85 -2.84 23.36
C THR A 1153 7.42 -3.55 24.63
N MET A 1154 6.55 -2.90 25.39
CA MET A 1154 5.86 -3.51 26.53
C MET A 1154 4.80 -4.51 26.04
N LEU A 1155 4.72 -5.67 26.71
CA LEU A 1155 3.77 -6.76 26.43
C LEU A 1155 2.73 -6.88 27.55
N GLU A 1156 3.10 -6.54 28.78
CA GLU A 1156 2.25 -6.50 29.97
C GLU A 1156 2.28 -5.08 30.58
N SER A 1157 1.41 -4.77 31.56
CA SER A 1157 1.45 -3.47 32.24
C SER A 1157 2.53 -3.41 33.32
N GLU A 1158 2.99 -2.20 33.68
CA GLU A 1158 3.90 -2.00 34.81
C GLU A 1158 3.28 -2.50 36.13
N GLU A 1159 1.95 -2.45 36.24
CA GLU A 1159 1.18 -2.91 37.40
C GLU A 1159 1.10 -4.43 37.45
N ASP A 1160 0.88 -5.12 36.33
CA ASP A 1160 0.91 -6.59 36.26
C ASP A 1160 2.32 -7.10 36.64
N LEU A 1161 3.38 -6.47 36.12
CA LEU A 1161 4.80 -6.77 36.43
C LEU A 1161 5.12 -6.65 37.93
N LEU A 1162 4.56 -5.65 38.61
CA LEU A 1162 4.72 -5.46 40.06
C LEU A 1162 3.98 -6.53 40.90
N HIS A 1163 2.97 -7.19 40.33
CA HIS A 1163 2.13 -8.18 41.02
C HIS A 1163 2.45 -9.63 40.64
N GLN A 1164 3.31 -9.85 39.65
CA GLN A 1164 3.87 -11.16 39.35
C GLN A 1164 4.79 -11.59 40.51
N CYS A 1165 4.49 -12.76 41.08
CA CYS A 1165 5.28 -13.32 42.16
C CYS A 1165 6.57 -13.90 41.59
N ASP A 1166 7.73 -13.61 42.20
CA ASP A 1166 9.07 -14.06 41.78
C ASP A 1166 9.28 -15.61 41.79
N LYS A 1167 8.20 -16.40 41.90
CA LYS A 1167 8.18 -17.84 42.21
C LYS A 1167 6.99 -18.60 41.59
N THR A 1168 6.61 -18.32 40.35
CA THR A 1168 5.79 -19.26 39.57
C THR A 1168 6.67 -20.11 38.66
N ASP A 1169 6.38 -21.40 38.53
CA ASP A 1169 7.03 -22.29 37.53
C ASP A 1169 6.63 -21.97 36.08
N TYR A 1170 5.77 -20.96 35.91
CA TYR A 1170 5.23 -20.42 34.67
C TYR A 1170 5.35 -18.89 34.72
N GLU A 1171 6.47 -18.40 34.20
CA GLU A 1171 6.75 -16.98 33.98
C GLU A 1171 6.42 -16.62 32.52
N GLN A 1172 6.13 -15.33 32.22
CA GLN A 1172 5.99 -14.82 30.86
C GLN A 1172 6.83 -13.55 30.65
N PRO A 1173 7.24 -13.23 29.40
CA PRO A 1173 7.98 -12.02 29.11
C PRO A 1173 7.07 -10.78 29.16
N TYR A 1174 7.45 -9.78 29.95
CA TYR A 1174 6.67 -8.55 30.11
C TYR A 1174 7.02 -7.47 29.06
N ALA A 1175 8.19 -7.58 28.42
CA ALA A 1175 8.66 -6.64 27.40
C ALA A 1175 9.62 -7.28 26.38
N ASN A 1176 9.87 -6.58 25.29
CA ASN A 1176 10.92 -6.86 24.30
C ASN A 1176 11.78 -5.60 24.10
N ILE A 1177 13.10 -5.78 23.95
CA ILE A 1177 14.00 -4.73 23.48
C ILE A 1177 14.69 -5.16 22.20
N ALA A 1178 14.64 -4.32 21.17
CA ALA A 1178 15.20 -4.60 19.87
C ALA A 1178 16.09 -3.47 19.35
N VAL A 1179 16.97 -3.82 18.41
CA VAL A 1179 17.84 -2.89 17.71
C VAL A 1179 17.65 -3.05 16.21
N ARG A 1180 18.09 -2.03 15.48
CA ARG A 1180 18.08 -2.02 14.01
C ARG A 1180 19.47 -1.77 13.44
N ALA A 1181 19.80 -2.46 12.34
CA ALA A 1181 21.04 -2.29 11.59
C ALA A 1181 20.89 -2.80 10.14
N PRO A 1182 21.71 -2.33 9.18
CA PRO A 1182 21.67 -2.81 7.79
C PRO A 1182 22.15 -4.25 7.60
N THR A 1183 22.86 -4.84 8.58
CA THR A 1183 23.35 -6.23 8.52
C THR A 1183 23.07 -6.99 9.82
N ILE A 1184 22.93 -8.31 9.72
CA ILE A 1184 22.78 -9.22 10.88
C ILE A 1184 23.95 -9.03 11.86
N ASP A 1185 25.17 -8.93 11.34
CA ASP A 1185 26.40 -8.78 12.11
C ASP A 1185 26.44 -7.51 12.97
N GLU A 1186 25.96 -6.39 12.42
CA GLU A 1186 25.80 -5.13 13.15
C GLU A 1186 24.63 -5.19 14.12
N ALA A 1187 23.50 -5.79 13.74
CA ALA A 1187 22.35 -5.98 14.62
C ALA A 1187 22.76 -6.80 15.86
N ARG A 1188 23.50 -7.90 15.66
CA ARG A 1188 24.03 -8.78 16.72
C ARG A 1188 24.96 -8.02 17.68
N LYS A 1189 25.94 -7.28 17.14
CA LYS A 1189 26.87 -6.45 17.94
C LYS A 1189 26.13 -5.37 18.74
N LYS A 1190 25.16 -4.70 18.11
CA LYS A 1190 24.36 -3.63 18.71
C LYS A 1190 23.41 -4.17 19.78
N ALA A 1191 22.74 -5.30 19.56
CA ALA A 1191 21.83 -5.93 20.52
C ALA A 1191 22.56 -6.31 21.82
N HIS A 1192 23.70 -6.99 21.69
CA HIS A 1192 24.57 -7.34 22.83
C HIS A 1192 25.06 -6.07 23.57
N ALA A 1193 25.56 -5.06 22.84
CA ALA A 1193 26.03 -3.82 23.46
C ALA A 1193 24.92 -3.08 24.24
N VAL A 1194 23.70 -3.03 23.70
CA VAL A 1194 22.52 -2.45 24.36
C VAL A 1194 22.12 -3.25 25.59
N CYS A 1195 21.96 -4.58 25.48
CA CYS A 1195 21.54 -5.42 26.60
C CYS A 1195 22.55 -5.40 27.74
N LYS A 1196 23.85 -5.39 27.43
CA LYS A 1196 24.93 -5.26 28.42
C LYS A 1196 24.95 -3.88 29.10
N LYS A 1197 24.68 -2.80 28.35
CA LYS A 1197 24.59 -1.44 28.89
C LYS A 1197 23.40 -1.26 29.85
N LEU A 1198 22.30 -1.96 29.61
CA LEU A 1198 21.06 -1.88 30.39
C LEU A 1198 20.95 -2.93 31.51
N GLY A 1199 21.96 -3.78 31.73
CA GLY A 1199 21.93 -4.82 32.76
C GLY A 1199 21.05 -6.05 32.44
N ILE A 1200 20.57 -6.17 31.19
CA ILE A 1200 19.73 -7.28 30.73
C ILE A 1200 20.56 -8.56 30.54
N GLU A 1201 21.82 -8.45 30.15
CA GLU A 1201 22.70 -9.62 30.12
C GLU A 1201 23.22 -9.96 31.52
N THR A 1202 22.94 -11.18 31.97
CA THR A 1202 23.33 -11.70 33.29
C THR A 1202 24.06 -13.05 33.15
N SER A 1203 24.65 -13.55 34.24
CA SER A 1203 25.30 -14.86 34.24
C SER A 1203 24.34 -16.02 33.92
N SER A 1204 23.05 -15.86 34.26
CA SER A 1204 21.95 -16.79 33.98
C SER A 1204 21.18 -16.48 32.68
N TYR A 1205 21.29 -15.27 32.14
CA TYR A 1205 20.60 -14.84 30.91
C TYR A 1205 21.61 -14.29 29.90
N LYS A 1206 22.20 -15.21 29.13
CA LYS A 1206 23.33 -14.94 28.23
C LYS A 1206 22.84 -14.51 26.85
N VAL A 1207 22.48 -13.23 26.73
CA VAL A 1207 22.07 -12.62 25.46
C VAL A 1207 23.05 -12.93 24.33
N SER A 1208 24.36 -12.88 24.62
CA SER A 1208 25.43 -13.21 23.67
C SER A 1208 25.39 -14.63 23.09
N GLU A 1209 24.79 -15.61 23.75
CA GLU A 1209 24.61 -16.97 23.21
C GLU A 1209 23.27 -17.14 22.46
N PHE A 1210 22.20 -16.43 22.86
CA PHE A 1210 20.90 -16.49 22.16
C PHE A 1210 21.02 -15.95 20.72
N ILE A 1211 21.66 -14.78 20.58
CA ILE A 1211 21.75 -14.07 19.29
C ILE A 1211 22.86 -14.57 18.35
N LYS A 1212 23.67 -15.55 18.80
CA LYS A 1212 24.81 -16.13 18.07
C LYS A 1212 24.41 -17.10 16.97
N LEU A 1213 23.15 -17.55 17.00
CA LEU A 1213 22.57 -18.51 16.07
C LEU A 1213 21.87 -17.85 14.88
N PHE A 1214 21.72 -16.53 14.95
CA PHE A 1214 21.55 -15.63 13.80
C PHE A 1214 22.93 -15.20 13.31
#